data_AF-A0A453LTN0-F1
#
_entry.id   AF-A0A453LTN0-F1
#
_cell.length_a   1.000
_cell.length_b   1.000
_cell.length_c   1.000
_cell.angle_alpha   90.00
_cell.angle_beta   90.00
_cell.angle_gamma   90.00
#
_symmetry.space_group_name_H-M   'P 1'
#
loop_
_entity.id
_entity.type
_entity.pdbx_description
1 polymer ?
#
loop_
_entity_poly.entity_id
_entity_poly.type
_entity_poly.pdbx_seq_one_letter_code
_entity_poly.pdbx_strand_id
1 'polypeptide(L)'
;AIQNEREIESLRKNLSVCLQAKEKLERRVDDLTVELEVAKKCDHENKEFKAAQHQEQSVLLDAQTELKTLVDAIATASQREAEAHETAIGLAKENEKLRSELTTLIEDNKRLVDLYEQAIVNIEVKQHGNYPSIPQTEDSNEQQSSRPSNGGNSLLDDQPEGAYGSRSDAVEEPMIVDENCSHKDDPSRSEFSELQLQLEEMHEENDKLMSLYEKAMQERDEFKRKFSEQSNHETTEDIQFRDAEMDEAMDTMQSNPETTEDIQFRDAEMDTMQSNLETTEDIQFRDAEMDAEGFQGEHVHDSPIVAFKEAMQLVRVKLEHVQGKLVTAQDAVQYFKLLEMASTKAEELSSSIQLCCLDVQKEQEDINALKSALSASHERENALEGRIFSPAASCWGLHLKTEALAGSKFGVNVELMNKKMGQLSSLRTRKTEISAARAEARRSETELRNKIDGLKQKYRSFEAQRKETERVLFAIDNLDCPATPLQKPMNFGKASELLKSEEERTKLLSELKKSREQLSVVQKEIKSMRNCDDIDGEISRLESEVEGCFLSLLEADTEKFVRDHALAEVWEVQQKDVPSLLVDYQDSVFHVKLGEEQIRVCEASLQHQTASLDEMNSKLSQAMRDLGELLVARGLDASTPHVSDKVKGDLDAIEVHVAEARQLLLVDNQ
;
A
#
# COMPACT_ATOMS: atom_id res chain seq x y z
N ALA A 1 17.64 24.09 19.63
CA ALA A 1 18.45 25.14 18.97
C ALA A 1 17.90 25.42 17.56
N ILE A 2 18.31 24.68 16.53
CA ILE A 2 17.91 24.94 15.12
C ILE A 2 16.38 24.95 14.92
N GLN A 3 15.63 24.06 15.58
CA GLN A 3 14.17 24.03 15.48
C GLN A 3 13.52 25.32 16.03
N ASN A 4 13.94 25.78 17.21
CA ASN A 4 13.48 27.02 17.82
C ASN A 4 13.82 28.24 16.95
N GLU A 5 14.95 28.20 16.23
CA GLU A 5 15.37 29.27 15.32
C GLU A 5 14.43 29.38 14.10
N ARG A 6 14.09 28.24 13.48
CA ARG A 6 13.06 28.19 12.42
C ARG A 6 11.68 28.64 12.92
N GLU A 7 11.31 28.28 14.14
CA GLU A 7 10.03 28.67 14.74
C GLU A 7 9.98 30.18 14.99
N ILE A 8 11.06 30.78 15.52
CA ILE A 8 11.20 32.24 15.68
C ILE A 8 11.16 32.94 14.31
N GLU A 9 11.78 32.38 13.27
CA GLU A 9 11.76 32.97 11.92
C GLU A 9 10.36 32.87 11.28
N SER A 10 9.65 31.76 11.47
CA SER A 10 8.25 31.59 11.09
C SER A 10 7.34 32.61 11.80
N LEU A 11 7.50 32.77 13.12
CA LEU A 11 6.76 33.76 13.90
C LEU A 11 7.04 35.20 13.45
N ARG A 12 8.29 35.54 13.11
CA ARG A 12 8.65 36.85 12.53
C ARG A 12 7.99 37.08 11.17
N LYS A 13 7.95 36.05 10.31
CA LYS A 13 7.28 36.12 9.00
C LYS A 13 5.77 36.32 9.16
N ASN A 14 5.14 35.57 10.06
CA ASN A 14 3.70 35.71 10.36
C ASN A 14 3.39 37.10 10.96
N LEU A 15 4.22 37.61 11.88
CA LEU A 15 4.08 38.95 12.43
C LEU A 15 4.17 40.04 11.34
N SER A 16 5.08 39.89 10.38
CA SER A 16 5.18 40.80 9.22
C SER A 16 3.91 40.82 8.37
N VAL A 17 3.32 39.64 8.10
CA VAL A 17 2.04 39.52 7.38
C VAL A 17 0.89 40.17 8.17
N CYS A 18 0.81 39.94 9.48
CA CYS A 18 -0.19 40.56 10.34
C CYS A 18 -0.05 42.09 10.39
N LEU A 19 1.16 42.63 10.43
CA LEU A 19 1.41 44.08 10.38
C LEU A 19 0.99 44.68 9.03
N GLN A 20 1.29 44.01 7.91
CA GLN A 20 0.85 44.45 6.59
C GLN A 20 -0.69 44.40 6.44
N ALA A 21 -1.34 43.40 7.03
CA ALA A 21 -2.80 43.31 7.08
C ALA A 21 -3.41 44.42 7.95
N LYS A 22 -2.81 44.74 9.10
CA LYS A 22 -3.22 45.88 9.94
C LYS A 22 -3.15 47.19 9.15
N GLU A 23 -2.03 47.47 8.48
CA GLU A 23 -1.83 48.71 7.72
C GLU A 23 -2.85 48.84 6.56
N LYS A 24 -3.22 47.72 5.92
CA LYS A 24 -4.30 47.69 4.91
C LYS A 24 -5.68 48.00 5.51
N LEU A 25 -5.99 47.50 6.70
CA LEU A 25 -7.24 47.79 7.41
C LEU A 25 -7.29 49.25 7.89
N GLU A 26 -6.17 49.76 8.42
CA GLU A 26 -6.01 51.14 8.91
C GLU A 26 -6.30 52.13 7.77
N ARG A 27 -5.67 51.95 6.60
CA ARG A 27 -5.98 52.74 5.39
C ARG A 27 -7.45 52.67 4.96
N ARG A 28 -8.08 51.49 5.02
CA ARG A 28 -9.50 51.34 4.64
C ARG A 28 -10.47 51.97 5.64
N VAL A 29 -10.09 52.09 6.91
CA VAL A 29 -10.84 52.85 7.92
C VAL A 29 -10.69 54.36 7.69
N ASP A 30 -9.52 54.83 7.29
CA ASP A 30 -9.31 56.23 6.90
C ASP A 30 -10.16 56.59 5.66
N ASP A 31 -10.13 55.75 4.61
CA ASP A 31 -10.94 55.92 3.40
C ASP A 31 -12.45 56.01 3.72
N LEU A 32 -12.97 55.07 4.52
CA LEU A 32 -14.37 55.07 4.97
C LEU A 32 -14.72 56.28 5.84
N THR A 33 -13.76 56.80 6.61
CA THR A 33 -13.95 58.00 7.43
C THR A 33 -14.09 59.24 6.53
N VAL A 34 -13.29 59.33 5.46
CA VAL A 34 -13.40 60.39 4.45
C VAL A 34 -14.73 60.28 3.70
N GLU A 35 -15.16 59.10 3.27
CA GLU A 35 -16.47 58.89 2.63
C GLU A 35 -17.64 59.32 3.54
N LEU A 36 -17.60 58.96 4.83
CA LEU A 36 -18.60 59.38 5.82
C LEU A 36 -18.62 60.90 6.04
N GLU A 37 -17.48 61.56 5.99
CA GLU A 37 -17.40 63.02 6.14
C GLU A 37 -17.85 63.77 4.87
N VAL A 38 -17.67 63.17 3.69
CA VAL A 38 -18.26 63.64 2.42
C VAL A 38 -19.78 63.46 2.45
N ALA A 39 -20.28 62.28 2.84
CA ALA A 39 -21.72 62.01 2.93
C ALA A 39 -22.43 62.98 3.90
N LYS A 40 -21.83 63.25 5.07
CA LYS A 40 -22.35 64.24 6.03
C LYS A 40 -22.41 65.67 5.49
N LYS A 41 -21.55 66.04 4.53
CA LYS A 41 -21.60 67.36 3.87
C LYS A 41 -22.76 67.42 2.87
N CYS A 42 -22.99 66.35 2.09
CA CYS A 42 -24.13 66.24 1.18
C CYS A 42 -25.49 66.34 1.88
N ASP A 43 -25.64 65.75 3.08
CA ASP A 43 -26.88 65.81 3.86
C ASP A 43 -27.20 67.21 4.44
N HIS A 44 -26.23 68.14 4.46
CA HIS A 44 -26.44 69.48 5.03
C HIS A 44 -27.03 70.49 4.03
N GLU A 45 -26.84 70.27 2.72
CA GLU A 45 -27.30 71.20 1.68
C GLU A 45 -28.79 71.02 1.31
N ASN A 46 -29.41 69.90 1.70
CA ASN A 46 -30.74 69.50 1.23
C ASN A 46 -31.90 69.94 2.15
N LYS A 47 -31.75 71.07 2.87
CA LYS A 47 -32.72 71.60 3.85
C LYS A 47 -33.38 72.93 3.48
N GLU A 48 -33.54 73.20 2.20
CA GLU A 48 -34.43 74.27 1.72
C GLU A 48 -35.01 73.92 0.34
N PHE A 49 -36.26 73.41 0.29
CA PHE A 49 -37.35 73.94 -0.55
C PHE A 49 -38.68 73.21 -0.28
N LYS A 50 -39.81 73.88 -0.54
CA LYS A 50 -41.13 73.49 -0.02
C LYS A 50 -41.96 72.63 -0.98
N ALA A 51 -42.72 71.73 -0.36
CA ALA A 51 -44.05 71.25 -0.75
C ALA A 51 -44.69 71.84 -2.03
N ALA A 52 -44.66 71.06 -3.13
CA ALA A 52 -45.73 70.97 -4.15
C ALA A 52 -45.41 69.95 -5.29
N GLN A 53 -45.28 68.63 -5.05
CA GLN A 53 -45.17 67.68 -6.18
C GLN A 53 -45.63 66.22 -5.91
N HIS A 54 -46.63 66.01 -5.05
CA HIS A 54 -47.08 64.69 -4.58
C HIS A 54 -47.73 63.74 -5.62
N GLN A 55 -47.63 63.99 -6.93
CA GLN A 55 -48.17 63.09 -7.95
C GLN A 55 -47.23 62.81 -9.14
N GLU A 56 -46.14 63.57 -9.28
CA GLU A 56 -45.09 63.32 -10.30
C GLU A 56 -43.84 62.68 -9.66
N GLN A 57 -43.61 62.99 -8.38
CA GLN A 57 -42.49 62.52 -7.58
C GLN A 57 -42.59 61.02 -7.23
N SER A 58 -43.79 60.43 -7.26
CA SER A 58 -43.99 58.99 -7.03
C SER A 58 -43.36 58.13 -8.12
N VAL A 59 -43.57 58.48 -9.40
CA VAL A 59 -43.04 57.70 -10.53
C VAL A 59 -41.54 57.91 -10.68
N LEU A 60 -41.05 59.11 -10.36
CA LEU A 60 -39.63 59.45 -10.42
C LEU A 60 -38.84 58.80 -9.27
N LEU A 61 -39.43 58.70 -8.06
CA LEU A 61 -38.85 57.92 -6.95
C LEU A 61 -38.83 56.42 -7.25
N ASP A 62 -39.92 55.86 -7.81
CA ASP A 62 -40.01 54.43 -8.13
C ASP A 62 -38.94 54.04 -9.16
N ALA A 63 -38.83 54.80 -10.26
CA ALA A 63 -37.78 54.65 -11.27
C ALA A 63 -36.36 54.87 -10.70
N GLN A 64 -36.20 55.77 -9.72
CA GLN A 64 -34.91 55.99 -9.03
C GLN A 64 -34.56 54.83 -8.10
N THR A 65 -35.54 54.18 -7.45
CA THR A 65 -35.33 52.97 -6.65
C THR A 65 -35.10 51.74 -7.51
N GLU A 66 -35.78 51.59 -8.65
CA GLU A 66 -35.47 50.55 -9.63
C GLU A 66 -34.05 50.71 -10.18
N LEU A 67 -33.68 51.92 -10.63
CA LEU A 67 -32.34 52.21 -11.14
C LEU A 67 -31.27 51.93 -10.08
N LYS A 68 -31.50 52.32 -8.81
CA LYS A 68 -30.58 52.01 -7.72
C LYS A 68 -30.47 50.51 -7.47
N THR A 69 -31.60 49.80 -7.41
CA THR A 69 -31.61 48.33 -7.25
C THR A 69 -30.84 47.63 -8.39
N LEU A 70 -30.97 48.15 -9.61
CA LEU A 70 -30.30 47.60 -10.80
C LEU A 70 -28.79 47.92 -10.80
N VAL A 71 -28.38 49.11 -10.32
CA VAL A 71 -26.96 49.45 -10.08
C VAL A 71 -26.36 48.59 -8.97
N ASP A 72 -27.06 48.42 -7.84
CA ASP A 72 -26.61 47.58 -6.72
C ASP A 72 -26.52 46.10 -7.15
N ALA A 73 -27.44 45.62 -8.00
CA ALA A 73 -27.39 44.29 -8.61
C ALA A 73 -26.21 44.13 -9.58
N ILE A 74 -25.91 45.13 -10.42
CA ILE A 74 -24.73 45.13 -11.30
C ILE A 74 -23.44 45.15 -10.48
N ALA A 75 -23.36 45.97 -9.42
CA ALA A 75 -22.20 46.00 -8.54
C ALA A 75 -21.98 44.65 -7.84
N THR A 76 -23.06 44.03 -7.35
CA THR A 76 -23.01 42.69 -6.73
C THR A 76 -22.62 41.60 -7.74
N ALA A 77 -23.10 41.68 -8.98
CA ALA A 77 -22.73 40.74 -10.05
C ALA A 77 -21.26 40.90 -10.45
N SER A 78 -20.78 42.13 -10.62
CA SER A 78 -19.39 42.44 -10.98
C SER A 78 -18.40 42.09 -9.86
N GLN A 79 -18.79 42.27 -8.60
CA GLN A 79 -18.01 41.78 -7.44
C GLN A 79 -17.90 40.24 -7.45
N ARG A 80 -19.02 39.53 -7.68
CA ARG A 80 -19.01 38.06 -7.77
C ARG A 80 -18.19 37.55 -8.98
N GLU A 81 -18.21 38.27 -10.09
CA GLU A 81 -17.38 38.00 -11.27
C GLU A 81 -15.89 38.17 -10.95
N ALA A 82 -15.51 39.24 -10.23
CA ALA A 82 -14.14 39.45 -9.76
C ALA A 82 -13.66 38.34 -8.80
N GLU A 83 -14.51 37.93 -7.84
CA GLU A 83 -14.23 36.83 -6.90
C GLU A 83 -14.08 35.47 -7.63
N ALA A 84 -14.92 35.22 -8.65
CA ALA A 84 -14.80 34.03 -9.49
C ALA A 84 -13.50 34.04 -10.31
N HIS A 85 -13.08 35.19 -10.83
CA HIS A 85 -11.80 35.33 -11.52
C HIS A 85 -10.60 35.15 -10.58
N GLU A 86 -10.63 35.70 -9.36
CA GLU A 86 -9.58 35.48 -8.36
C GLU A 86 -9.47 34.00 -7.99
N THR A 87 -10.61 33.33 -7.78
CA THR A 87 -10.68 31.88 -7.52
C THR A 87 -10.10 31.07 -8.68
N ALA A 88 -10.46 31.40 -9.92
CA ALA A 88 -9.94 30.73 -11.11
C ALA A 88 -8.42 30.92 -11.28
N ILE A 89 -7.89 32.10 -10.96
CA ILE A 89 -6.44 32.38 -10.96
C ILE A 89 -5.73 31.59 -9.84
N GLY A 90 -6.36 31.43 -8.68
CA GLY A 90 -5.87 30.58 -7.59
C GLY A 90 -5.74 29.12 -8.03
N LEU A 91 -6.83 28.54 -8.54
CA LEU A 91 -6.89 27.16 -9.04
C LEU A 91 -5.93 26.91 -10.23
N ALA A 92 -5.69 27.90 -11.07
CA ALA A 92 -4.72 27.81 -12.16
C ALA A 92 -3.27 27.69 -11.64
N LYS A 93 -2.90 28.50 -10.63
CA LYS A 93 -1.57 28.43 -9.99
C LYS A 93 -1.38 27.13 -9.21
N GLU A 94 -2.42 26.63 -8.57
CA GLU A 94 -2.39 25.32 -7.90
C GLU A 94 -2.20 24.17 -8.90
N ASN A 95 -2.90 24.21 -10.04
CA ASN A 95 -2.68 23.26 -11.14
C ASN A 95 -1.26 23.33 -11.71
N GLU A 96 -0.69 24.52 -11.86
CA GLU A 96 0.71 24.69 -12.30
C GLU A 96 1.69 24.10 -11.29
N LYS A 97 1.47 24.33 -9.99
CA LYS A 97 2.25 23.70 -8.91
C LYS A 97 2.15 22.17 -8.94
N LEU A 98 0.94 21.62 -8.99
CA LEU A 98 0.72 20.16 -9.06
C LEU A 98 1.36 19.54 -10.31
N ARG A 99 1.32 20.22 -11.47
CA ARG A 99 2.05 19.79 -12.68
C ARG A 99 3.56 19.80 -12.48
N SER A 100 4.11 20.79 -11.77
CA SER A 100 5.55 20.82 -11.48
C SER A 100 5.97 19.70 -10.52
N GLU A 101 5.16 19.42 -9.48
CA GLU A 101 5.39 18.34 -8.51
C GLU A 101 5.30 16.96 -9.18
N LEU A 102 4.29 16.74 -10.02
CA LEU A 102 4.18 15.53 -10.84
C LEU A 102 5.37 15.37 -11.79
N THR A 103 5.85 16.46 -12.40
CA THR A 103 7.03 16.42 -13.28
C THR A 103 8.29 16.01 -12.51
N THR A 104 8.49 16.52 -11.28
CA THR A 104 9.61 16.09 -10.43
C THR A 104 9.47 14.63 -10.01
N LEU A 105 8.27 14.16 -9.67
CA LEU A 105 8.02 12.77 -9.29
C LEU A 105 8.29 11.79 -10.45
N ILE A 106 7.93 12.16 -11.67
CA ILE A 106 8.24 11.40 -12.89
C ILE A 106 9.76 11.31 -13.10
N GLU A 107 10.49 12.39 -12.88
CA GLU A 107 11.95 12.40 -13.05
C GLU A 107 12.68 11.58 -11.97
N ASP A 108 12.24 11.65 -10.72
CA ASP A 108 12.79 10.79 -9.66
C ASP A 108 12.42 9.31 -9.85
N ASN A 109 11.23 9.00 -10.38
CA ASN A 109 10.88 7.64 -10.78
C ASN A 109 11.77 7.11 -11.92
N LYS A 110 12.14 7.94 -12.91
CA LYS A 110 13.13 7.52 -13.94
C LYS A 110 14.48 7.19 -13.31
N ARG A 111 15.00 8.05 -12.43
CA ARG A 111 16.26 7.79 -11.72
C ARG A 111 16.21 6.50 -10.90
N LEU A 112 15.06 6.19 -10.31
CA LEU A 112 14.85 4.95 -9.59
C LEU A 112 14.87 3.73 -10.53
N VAL A 113 14.26 3.84 -11.72
CA VAL A 113 14.37 2.83 -12.78
C VAL A 113 15.83 2.66 -13.24
N ASP A 114 16.54 3.76 -13.52
CA ASP A 114 17.97 3.73 -13.90
C ASP A 114 18.82 3.02 -12.82
N LEU A 115 18.52 3.24 -11.53
CA LEU A 115 19.19 2.59 -10.41
C LEU A 115 18.85 1.09 -10.31
N TYR A 116 17.60 0.70 -10.60
CA TYR A 116 17.22 -0.72 -10.66
C TYR A 116 17.85 -1.44 -11.86
N GLU A 117 17.88 -0.82 -13.05
CA GLU A 117 18.58 -1.36 -14.21
C GLU A 117 20.08 -1.50 -13.95
N GLN A 118 20.72 -0.49 -13.35
CA GLN A 118 22.11 -0.59 -12.90
C GLN A 118 22.31 -1.67 -11.83
N ALA A 119 21.36 -1.88 -10.91
CA ALA A 119 21.45 -2.95 -9.93
C ALA A 119 21.37 -4.34 -10.59
N ILE A 120 20.48 -4.53 -11.56
CA ILE A 120 20.34 -5.76 -12.35
C ILE A 120 21.65 -6.04 -13.11
N VAL A 121 22.17 -5.07 -13.87
CA VAL A 121 23.46 -5.23 -14.58
C VAL A 121 24.60 -5.51 -13.61
N ASN A 122 24.64 -4.88 -12.44
CA ASN A 122 25.64 -5.16 -11.40
C ASN A 122 25.48 -6.54 -10.74
N ILE A 123 24.29 -7.15 -10.78
CA ILE A 123 24.05 -8.52 -10.35
C ILE A 123 24.52 -9.50 -11.44
N GLU A 124 24.18 -9.25 -12.71
CA GLU A 124 24.61 -10.06 -13.86
C GLU A 124 26.15 -10.09 -13.99
N VAL A 125 26.82 -8.94 -13.86
CA VAL A 125 28.30 -8.85 -13.84
C VAL A 125 28.92 -9.62 -12.67
N LYS A 126 28.20 -9.82 -11.56
CA LYS A 126 28.63 -10.63 -10.41
C LYS A 126 28.24 -12.11 -10.51
N GLN A 127 27.36 -12.49 -11.44
CA GLN A 127 26.85 -13.86 -11.61
C GLN A 127 27.60 -14.68 -12.68
N HIS A 128 28.73 -14.21 -13.20
CA HIS A 128 29.68 -15.04 -13.96
C HIS A 128 30.46 -16.07 -13.11
N GLY A 129 29.88 -16.51 -11.98
CA GLY A 129 30.35 -17.62 -11.16
C GLY A 129 29.19 -18.23 -10.35
N ASN A 130 28.84 -19.47 -10.68
CA ASN A 130 27.81 -20.34 -10.06
C ASN A 130 26.32 -19.94 -10.16
N TYR A 131 25.58 -20.72 -10.96
CA TYR A 131 24.14 -20.96 -10.80
C TYR A 131 23.86 -22.07 -9.78
N PRO A 132 22.67 -22.04 -9.16
CA PRO A 132 21.80 -23.21 -9.19
C PRO A 132 20.38 -22.86 -9.67
N SER A 133 19.83 -23.70 -10.56
CA SER A 133 18.54 -23.52 -11.21
C SER A 133 17.35 -23.87 -10.31
N ILE A 134 16.24 -23.13 -10.45
CA ILE A 134 14.89 -23.49 -9.94
C ILE A 134 13.90 -23.28 -11.10
N PRO A 135 12.90 -24.17 -11.31
CA PRO A 135 12.41 -24.45 -12.66
C PRO A 135 11.27 -23.54 -13.15
N GLN A 136 11.21 -23.37 -14.46
CA GLN A 136 10.02 -22.90 -15.18
C GLN A 136 8.98 -24.02 -15.27
N THR A 137 7.70 -23.65 -15.13
CA THR A 137 6.57 -24.44 -15.65
C THR A 137 5.61 -23.48 -16.35
N GLU A 138 5.78 -23.35 -17.66
CA GLU A 138 4.73 -22.88 -18.56
C GLU A 138 4.00 -24.11 -19.12
N ASP A 139 2.67 -24.06 -19.17
CA ASP A 139 1.78 -24.70 -20.15
C ASP A 139 0.33 -24.35 -19.72
N SER A 140 -0.32 -23.35 -20.31
CA SER A 140 -0.89 -23.32 -21.67
C SER A 140 -2.03 -24.33 -21.90
N ASN A 141 -3.29 -23.90 -21.67
CA ASN A 141 -4.36 -24.11 -22.66
C ASN A 141 -5.67 -23.37 -22.32
N GLU A 142 -6.00 -22.36 -23.13
CA GLU A 142 -7.39 -22.13 -23.55
C GLU A 142 -7.49 -22.55 -25.03
N GLN A 143 -8.47 -23.40 -25.38
CA GLN A 143 -9.47 -23.07 -26.42
C GLN A 143 -10.53 -24.16 -26.65
N GLN A 144 -11.78 -23.69 -26.67
CA GLN A 144 -12.91 -24.10 -27.53
C GLN A 144 -13.59 -25.48 -27.39
N SER A 145 -14.85 -25.38 -26.91
CA SER A 145 -16.07 -25.88 -27.59
C SER A 145 -16.29 -27.38 -27.79
N SER A 146 -17.28 -27.94 -27.06
CA SER A 146 -18.56 -28.41 -27.64
C SER A 146 -19.50 -29.04 -26.58
N ARG A 147 -20.76 -28.61 -26.55
CA ARG A 147 -21.91 -29.34 -25.95
C ARG A 147 -22.36 -30.47 -26.93
N PRO A 148 -23.15 -31.52 -26.56
CA PRO A 148 -24.35 -31.38 -25.72
C PRO A 148 -24.89 -32.60 -24.89
N SER A 149 -25.90 -32.27 -24.08
CA SER A 149 -27.12 -33.07 -23.77
C SER A 149 -27.13 -34.18 -22.69
N ASN A 150 -28.17 -34.12 -21.84
CA ASN A 150 -28.75 -35.13 -20.92
C ASN A 150 -27.80 -35.82 -19.89
N GLY A 151 -28.23 -36.17 -18.68
CA GLY A 151 -29.53 -35.98 -18.02
C GLY A 151 -29.95 -37.23 -17.23
N GLY A 152 -30.19 -37.10 -15.92
CA GLY A 152 -30.93 -38.08 -15.11
C GLY A 152 -30.15 -38.92 -14.09
N ASN A 153 -30.50 -38.71 -12.82
CA ASN A 153 -30.77 -39.70 -11.77
C ASN A 153 -29.70 -40.73 -11.30
N SER A 154 -29.28 -40.49 -10.05
CA SER A 154 -29.52 -41.37 -8.88
C SER A 154 -28.76 -42.70 -8.66
N LEU A 155 -28.22 -42.79 -7.44
CA LEU A 155 -28.32 -43.91 -6.49
C LEU A 155 -27.22 -45.01 -6.42
N LEU A 156 -26.53 -44.98 -5.25
CA LEU A 156 -26.06 -46.08 -4.39
C LEU A 156 -24.82 -46.94 -4.71
N ASP A 157 -24.32 -47.46 -3.58
CA ASP A 157 -23.44 -48.61 -3.33
C ASP A 157 -21.94 -48.54 -3.68
N ASP A 158 -21.02 -49.09 -2.88
CA ASP A 158 -21.01 -49.35 -1.42
C ASP A 158 -19.57 -49.73 -1.00
N GLN A 159 -19.23 -49.65 0.29
CA GLN A 159 -18.63 -50.75 1.11
C GLN A 159 -17.87 -50.29 2.37
N PRO A 160 -17.82 -51.13 3.44
CA PRO A 160 -17.59 -50.66 4.82
C PRO A 160 -16.58 -51.52 5.65
N GLU A 161 -16.61 -51.31 6.98
CA GLU A 161 -16.37 -52.24 8.12
C GLU A 161 -15.20 -51.98 9.08
N GLY A 162 -15.51 -52.13 10.39
CA GLY A 162 -14.56 -52.45 11.45
C GLY A 162 -14.52 -51.51 12.69
N ALA A 163 -14.74 -51.95 13.94
CA ALA A 163 -15.95 -52.53 14.54
C ALA A 163 -15.70 -53.00 16.01
N TYR A 164 -15.92 -52.14 17.02
CA TYR A 164 -16.00 -52.49 18.47
C TYR A 164 -16.47 -51.26 19.29
N GLY A 165 -17.22 -51.33 20.40
CA GLY A 165 -17.90 -52.43 21.09
C GLY A 165 -18.36 -51.98 22.50
N SER A 166 -19.65 -52.11 22.85
CA SER A 166 -20.24 -51.53 24.08
C SER A 166 -20.04 -52.37 25.36
N ARG A 167 -19.89 -51.73 26.55
CA ARG A 167 -20.35 -52.34 27.83
C ARG A 167 -20.62 -51.35 29.00
N SER A 168 -21.56 -51.81 29.83
CA SER A 168 -22.41 -51.22 30.87
C SER A 168 -21.82 -50.86 32.26
N ASP A 169 -22.70 -50.20 33.05
CA ASP A 169 -23.02 -50.38 34.49
C ASP A 169 -22.48 -49.42 35.59
N ALA A 170 -23.39 -48.54 36.03
CA ALA A 170 -23.86 -48.29 37.41
C ALA A 170 -22.94 -47.75 38.54
N VAL A 171 -23.42 -46.76 39.31
CA VAL A 171 -23.91 -46.90 40.72
C VAL A 171 -24.16 -45.52 41.39
N GLU A 172 -25.32 -45.38 42.05
CA GLU A 172 -25.73 -44.48 43.16
C GLU A 172 -25.68 -42.94 43.09
N GLU A 173 -26.87 -42.35 43.28
CA GLU A 173 -27.18 -40.99 43.75
C GLU A 173 -27.06 -40.93 45.29
N PRO A 174 -26.84 -39.75 45.93
CA PRO A 174 -28.02 -38.98 46.33
C PRO A 174 -27.87 -37.44 46.30
N MET A 175 -29.04 -36.78 46.32
CA MET A 175 -29.27 -35.33 46.39
C MET A 175 -28.51 -34.59 47.52
N ILE A 176 -28.23 -33.29 47.34
CA ILE A 176 -28.81 -32.17 48.14
C ILE A 176 -28.32 -30.78 47.64
N VAL A 177 -29.30 -29.97 47.19
CA VAL A 177 -29.39 -28.48 47.25
C VAL A 177 -28.41 -27.61 46.44
N ASP A 178 -28.91 -27.14 45.28
CA ASP A 178 -29.10 -25.74 44.83
C ASP A 178 -28.44 -24.58 45.61
N GLU A 179 -28.05 -23.45 44.99
CA GLU A 179 -27.86 -23.10 43.57
C GLU A 179 -27.15 -21.71 43.50
N ASN A 180 -26.39 -21.46 42.42
CA ASN A 180 -25.89 -20.16 41.93
C ASN A 180 -24.91 -19.33 42.79
N CYS A 181 -23.61 -19.54 42.55
CA CYS A 181 -22.74 -18.43 42.13
C CYS A 181 -21.49 -18.91 41.35
N SER A 182 -21.51 -18.83 40.02
CA SER A 182 -20.28 -18.72 39.20
C SER A 182 -20.60 -18.20 37.80
N HIS A 183 -20.17 -16.98 37.47
CA HIS A 183 -20.00 -16.57 36.08
C HIS A 183 -18.89 -17.40 35.41
N LYS A 184 -19.10 -17.83 34.17
CA LYS A 184 -18.19 -17.61 33.02
C LYS A 184 -18.72 -18.30 31.75
N ASP A 185 -19.20 -17.47 30.84
CA ASP A 185 -18.88 -17.49 29.41
C ASP A 185 -18.97 -18.85 28.66
N ASP A 186 -20.19 -19.39 28.53
CA ASP A 186 -20.56 -20.17 27.34
C ASP A 186 -21.05 -19.18 26.25
N PRO A 187 -20.52 -19.22 25.01
CA PRO A 187 -21.03 -18.39 23.92
C PRO A 187 -22.49 -18.75 23.66
N SER A 188 -23.37 -17.75 23.69
CA SER A 188 -24.80 -18.03 23.80
C SER A 188 -25.32 -18.66 22.51
N ARG A 189 -26.19 -19.67 22.65
CA ARG A 189 -26.87 -20.34 21.52
C ARG A 189 -27.66 -19.37 20.63
N SER A 190 -27.90 -18.13 21.08
CA SER A 190 -28.47 -17.02 20.31
C SER A 190 -27.52 -16.55 19.20
N GLU A 191 -26.25 -16.31 19.52
CA GLU A 191 -25.25 -15.76 18.59
C GLU A 191 -25.04 -16.68 17.38
N PHE A 192 -25.03 -18.00 17.59
CA PHE A 192 -24.96 -18.97 16.51
C PHE A 192 -26.20 -18.95 15.61
N SER A 193 -27.40 -18.77 16.18
CA SER A 193 -28.64 -18.64 15.40
C SER A 193 -28.75 -17.31 14.66
N GLU A 194 -28.21 -16.22 15.21
CA GLU A 194 -28.13 -14.91 14.54
C GLU A 194 -27.17 -14.96 13.34
N LEU A 195 -25.98 -15.56 13.50
CA LEU A 195 -25.02 -15.78 12.40
C LEU A 195 -25.59 -16.72 11.33
N GLN A 196 -26.35 -17.74 11.71
CA GLN A 196 -27.01 -18.64 10.75
C GLN A 196 -28.09 -17.90 9.95
N LEU A 197 -28.89 -17.04 10.60
CA LEU A 197 -29.92 -16.23 9.93
C LEU A 197 -29.27 -15.22 8.96
N GLN A 198 -28.17 -14.59 9.35
CA GLN A 198 -27.43 -13.64 8.51
C GLN A 198 -26.79 -14.32 7.28
N LEU A 199 -26.37 -15.59 7.41
CA LEU A 199 -25.85 -16.37 6.29
C LEU A 199 -26.98 -16.74 5.29
N GLU A 200 -28.16 -17.10 5.79
CA GLU A 200 -29.36 -17.36 4.97
C GLU A 200 -29.77 -16.08 4.20
N GLU A 201 -29.75 -14.91 4.84
CA GLU A 201 -30.06 -13.61 4.22
C GLU A 201 -29.06 -13.26 3.11
N MET A 202 -27.76 -13.48 3.32
CA MET A 202 -26.75 -13.28 2.27
C MET A 202 -26.91 -14.25 1.09
N HIS A 203 -27.36 -15.49 1.32
CA HIS A 203 -27.65 -16.41 0.21
C HIS A 203 -28.87 -15.94 -0.60
N GLU A 204 -29.94 -15.48 0.07
CA GLU A 204 -31.13 -14.94 -0.61
C GLU A 204 -30.82 -13.65 -1.39
N GLU A 205 -29.89 -12.80 -0.89
CA GLU A 205 -29.42 -11.62 -1.61
C GLU A 205 -28.56 -12.00 -2.84
N ASN A 206 -27.68 -13.00 -2.72
CA ASN A 206 -26.90 -13.50 -3.86
C ASN A 206 -27.80 -14.10 -4.96
N ASP A 207 -28.87 -14.82 -4.61
CA ASP A 207 -29.84 -15.34 -5.59
C ASP A 207 -30.62 -14.21 -6.30
N LYS A 208 -30.94 -13.13 -5.58
CA LYS A 208 -31.52 -11.90 -6.16
C LYS A 208 -30.52 -11.22 -7.11
N LEU A 209 -29.24 -11.15 -6.73
CA LEU A 209 -28.19 -10.56 -7.56
C LEU A 209 -27.95 -11.38 -8.84
N MET A 210 -27.91 -12.71 -8.74
CA MET A 210 -27.85 -13.62 -9.89
C MET A 210 -29.04 -13.42 -10.84
N SER A 211 -30.25 -13.28 -10.29
CA SER A 211 -31.47 -13.01 -11.06
C SER A 211 -31.45 -11.64 -11.76
N LEU A 212 -30.77 -10.64 -11.19
CA LEU A 212 -30.56 -9.33 -11.83
C LEU A 212 -29.49 -9.40 -12.93
N TYR A 213 -28.40 -10.13 -12.69
CA TYR A 213 -27.37 -10.39 -13.71
C TYR A 213 -27.93 -11.11 -14.94
N GLU A 214 -28.79 -12.12 -14.73
CA GLU A 214 -29.44 -12.82 -15.84
C GLU A 214 -30.32 -11.88 -16.67
N LYS A 215 -31.12 -11.02 -16.02
CA LYS A 215 -31.94 -10.00 -16.70
C LYS A 215 -31.08 -9.00 -17.47
N ALA A 216 -30.00 -8.50 -16.87
CA ALA A 216 -29.09 -7.56 -17.54
C ALA A 216 -28.44 -8.18 -18.80
N MET A 217 -28.09 -9.47 -18.75
CA MET A 217 -27.62 -10.19 -19.95
C MET A 217 -28.72 -10.35 -21.00
N GLN A 218 -29.94 -10.70 -20.60
CA GLN A 218 -31.09 -10.82 -21.51
C GLN A 218 -31.41 -9.48 -22.19
N GLU A 219 -31.43 -8.38 -21.43
CA GLU A 219 -31.64 -7.02 -21.96
C GLU A 219 -30.52 -6.62 -22.93
N ARG A 220 -29.25 -6.84 -22.57
CA ARG A 220 -28.09 -6.59 -23.45
C ARG A 220 -28.21 -7.36 -24.77
N ASP A 221 -28.60 -8.62 -24.71
CA ASP A 221 -28.70 -9.48 -25.90
C ASP A 221 -29.94 -9.12 -26.75
N GLU A 222 -31.01 -8.59 -26.13
CA GLU A 222 -32.14 -8.01 -26.84
C GLU A 222 -31.79 -6.66 -27.50
N PHE A 223 -31.04 -5.79 -26.82
CA PHE A 223 -30.50 -4.56 -27.40
C PHE A 223 -29.59 -4.84 -28.59
N LYS A 224 -28.68 -5.81 -28.45
CA LYS A 224 -27.78 -6.25 -29.53
C LYS A 224 -28.58 -6.79 -30.73
N ARG A 225 -29.65 -7.57 -30.48
CA ARG A 225 -30.56 -8.06 -31.53
C ARG A 225 -31.26 -6.92 -32.25
N LYS A 226 -31.84 -5.96 -31.54
CA LYS A 226 -32.51 -4.78 -32.13
C LYS A 226 -31.57 -3.95 -33.00
N PHE A 227 -30.31 -3.80 -32.59
CA PHE A 227 -29.28 -3.12 -33.40
C PHE A 227 -28.93 -3.90 -34.68
N SER A 228 -28.77 -5.23 -34.61
CA SER A 228 -28.54 -6.06 -35.80
C SER A 228 -29.76 -6.15 -36.72
N GLU A 229 -30.98 -6.05 -36.19
CA GLU A 229 -32.21 -5.98 -37.00
C GLU A 229 -32.32 -4.62 -37.72
N GLN A 230 -31.92 -3.52 -37.07
CA GLN A 230 -31.85 -2.19 -37.73
C GLN A 230 -30.75 -2.09 -38.80
N SER A 231 -29.62 -2.79 -38.67
CA SER A 231 -28.52 -2.72 -39.65
C SER A 231 -28.81 -3.40 -41.00
N ASN A 232 -29.96 -4.05 -41.18
CA ASN A 232 -30.34 -4.73 -42.42
C ASN A 232 -31.19 -3.87 -43.37
N HIS A 233 -31.43 -2.60 -43.06
CA HIS A 233 -32.02 -1.64 -44.00
C HIS A 233 -31.18 -0.35 -44.09
N GLU A 234 -30.98 0.11 -45.34
CA GLU A 234 -30.35 1.37 -45.76
C GLU A 234 -28.80 1.46 -45.79
N THR A 235 -28.26 0.97 -46.91
CA THR A 235 -27.33 1.69 -47.82
C THR A 235 -26.05 2.35 -47.29
N THR A 236 -24.93 1.68 -47.59
CA THR A 236 -23.73 2.22 -48.29
C THR A 236 -23.38 3.70 -48.14
N GLU A 237 -22.24 3.99 -47.49
CA GLU A 237 -21.13 4.74 -48.11
C GLU A 237 -19.81 4.48 -47.36
N ASP A 238 -18.69 4.45 -48.09
CA ASP A 238 -17.37 4.01 -47.60
C ASP A 238 -16.59 5.08 -46.84
N ILE A 239 -16.02 4.73 -45.67
CA ILE A 239 -14.70 5.24 -45.24
C ILE A 239 -13.91 4.09 -44.61
N GLN A 240 -12.91 3.57 -45.33
CA GLN A 240 -11.91 2.64 -44.81
C GLN A 240 -10.68 3.39 -44.28
N PHE A 241 -10.09 2.94 -43.17
CA PHE A 241 -8.64 2.96 -42.87
C PHE A 241 -8.38 2.21 -41.55
N ARG A 242 -7.30 1.45 -41.32
CA ARG A 242 -6.52 0.48 -42.13
C ARG A 242 -5.61 -0.25 -41.13
N ASP A 243 -5.50 -1.58 -41.21
CA ASP A 243 -4.64 -2.35 -40.31
C ASP A 243 -3.14 -2.06 -40.52
N ALA A 244 -2.36 -2.31 -39.47
CA ALA A 244 -0.90 -2.28 -39.49
C ALA A 244 -0.32 -3.30 -38.50
N GLU A 245 -0.37 -4.58 -38.87
CA GLU A 245 0.62 -5.55 -38.44
C GLU A 245 2.00 -5.13 -38.99
N MET A 246 3.08 -5.44 -38.27
CA MET A 246 4.44 -5.33 -38.78
C MET A 246 5.21 -6.58 -38.34
N ASP A 247 5.64 -7.36 -39.32
CA ASP A 247 6.41 -8.57 -39.15
C ASP A 247 7.63 -8.54 -40.10
N GLU A 248 8.61 -9.40 -39.83
CA GLU A 248 9.81 -9.71 -40.63
C GLU A 248 10.92 -8.66 -40.85
N ALA A 249 12.10 -8.95 -40.29
CA ALA A 249 13.36 -9.14 -41.03
C ALA A 249 14.27 -10.10 -40.22
N MET A 250 14.66 -11.28 -40.72
CA MET A 250 15.82 -11.54 -41.61
C MET A 250 17.19 -11.10 -41.01
N ASP A 251 18.28 -11.87 -41.07
CA ASP A 251 18.49 -13.21 -41.66
C ASP A 251 19.72 -13.93 -41.05
N THR A 252 19.59 -15.26 -40.88
CA THR A 252 20.56 -16.36 -41.08
C THR A 252 22.09 -16.13 -41.12
N MET A 253 22.87 -17.03 -40.48
CA MET A 253 23.90 -17.91 -41.13
C MET A 253 24.79 -18.70 -40.14
N GLN A 254 24.84 -20.03 -40.31
CA GLN A 254 26.00 -20.97 -40.19
C GLN A 254 26.82 -21.05 -38.87
N SER A 255 27.42 -22.17 -38.43
CA SER A 255 27.33 -23.64 -38.62
C SER A 255 28.53 -24.28 -37.89
N ASN A 256 28.32 -25.42 -37.21
CA ASN A 256 29.26 -26.47 -36.73
C ASN A 256 30.65 -26.64 -37.44
N PRO A 257 31.59 -27.48 -36.92
CA PRO A 257 32.01 -27.76 -35.52
C PRO A 257 33.57 -27.98 -35.38
N GLU A 258 34.07 -28.42 -34.21
CA GLU A 258 35.39 -29.10 -33.99
C GLU A 258 36.68 -28.25 -34.28
N THR A 259 37.91 -28.49 -33.80
CA THR A 259 38.57 -29.59 -33.05
C THR A 259 39.85 -29.10 -32.32
N THR A 260 40.20 -29.71 -31.17
CA THR A 260 41.53 -30.05 -30.58
C THR A 260 42.81 -29.16 -30.58
N GLU A 261 43.63 -29.43 -29.54
CA GLU A 261 45.11 -29.30 -29.41
C GLU A 261 45.76 -28.03 -28.78
N ASP A 262 46.08 -28.18 -27.49
CA ASP A 262 47.42 -28.09 -26.86
C ASP A 262 48.42 -26.96 -27.17
N ILE A 263 48.88 -26.31 -26.08
CA ILE A 263 50.29 -25.96 -25.73
C ILE A 263 50.27 -25.57 -24.23
N GLN A 264 50.64 -26.50 -23.34
CA GLN A 264 51.97 -26.67 -22.75
C GLN A 264 52.51 -25.50 -21.91
N PHE A 265 52.65 -25.74 -20.59
CA PHE A 265 53.73 -25.19 -19.76
C PHE A 265 54.35 -26.30 -18.87
N ARG A 266 55.40 -26.91 -19.41
CA ARG A 266 56.58 -27.45 -18.71
C ARG A 266 57.58 -26.31 -18.49
N ASP A 267 58.67 -26.36 -17.72
CA ASP A 267 59.11 -27.14 -16.55
C ASP A 267 59.54 -26.05 -15.49
N ALA A 268 60.26 -26.22 -14.36
CA ALA A 268 60.99 -27.33 -13.76
C ALA A 268 61.16 -27.10 -12.23
N GLU A 269 61.52 -28.14 -11.49
CA GLU A 269 62.22 -28.06 -10.20
C GLU A 269 63.74 -28.18 -10.41
N MET A 270 64.54 -27.68 -9.46
CA MET A 270 65.91 -28.09 -9.04
C MET A 270 66.27 -27.19 -7.83
N ASP A 271 66.93 -27.61 -6.74
CA ASP A 271 67.67 -28.84 -6.39
C ASP A 271 67.30 -29.28 -4.95
N THR A 272 67.24 -30.57 -4.59
CA THR A 272 68.34 -31.49 -4.18
C THR A 272 69.39 -30.84 -3.22
N MET A 273 69.89 -31.48 -2.16
CA MET A 273 70.24 -32.89 -1.90
C MET A 273 69.76 -33.30 -0.47
N GLN A 274 69.14 -34.44 -0.20
CA GLN A 274 69.46 -35.86 -0.42
C GLN A 274 70.28 -36.51 0.71
N SER A 275 69.73 -37.60 1.25
CA SER A 275 70.21 -38.43 2.35
C SER A 275 71.06 -39.62 1.90
N ASN A 276 71.87 -40.16 2.83
CA ASN A 276 72.33 -41.55 2.96
C ASN A 276 72.94 -42.28 1.75
N LEU A 277 74.14 -42.84 1.95
CA LEU A 277 74.51 -44.11 1.34
C LEU A 277 75.41 -44.92 2.29
N GLU A 278 75.12 -46.21 2.44
CA GLU A 278 76.01 -47.18 3.08
C GLU A 278 77.11 -47.65 2.10
N THR A 279 78.20 -48.17 2.69
CA THR A 279 79.01 -49.34 2.29
C THR A 279 80.52 -49.09 2.18
N THR A 280 81.22 -49.81 3.05
CA THR A 280 82.55 -50.45 2.87
C THR A 280 83.52 -49.91 1.81
N GLU A 281 84.72 -49.50 2.26
CA GLU A 281 85.94 -50.22 1.88
C GLU A 281 87.09 -49.97 2.87
N ASP A 282 88.04 -50.89 2.91
CA ASP A 282 89.26 -50.85 3.73
C ASP A 282 90.28 -49.80 3.24
N ILE A 283 91.25 -49.43 4.10
CA ILE A 283 92.71 -49.42 3.83
C ILE A 283 93.48 -48.56 4.85
N GLN A 284 94.18 -49.27 5.74
CA GLN A 284 95.53 -49.05 6.28
C GLN A 284 96.28 -47.70 6.06
N PHE A 285 96.68 -47.09 7.19
CA PHE A 285 98.05 -46.60 7.45
C PHE A 285 98.48 -47.30 8.76
N ARG A 286 99.65 -47.94 8.96
CA ARG A 286 101.01 -47.89 8.40
C ARG A 286 101.86 -46.67 8.81
N ASP A 287 102.48 -46.81 9.98
CA ASP A 287 103.87 -46.42 10.28
C ASP A 287 104.46 -47.54 11.16
N ALA A 288 105.45 -48.29 10.65
CA ALA A 288 106.89 -48.07 10.87
C ALA A 288 107.32 -48.48 12.30
N GLU A 289 107.59 -49.77 12.53
CA GLU A 289 108.93 -50.39 12.36
C GLU A 289 110.06 -49.67 13.12
N MET A 290 110.48 -50.28 14.23
CA MET A 290 111.89 -50.35 14.62
C MET A 290 112.20 -51.78 15.06
N ASP A 291 113.02 -52.45 14.27
CA ASP A 291 113.55 -53.78 14.58
C ASP A 291 114.53 -53.77 15.74
N ALA A 292 114.54 -54.88 16.49
CA ALA A 292 115.77 -55.44 17.05
C ALA A 292 115.62 -56.95 17.24
N GLU A 293 116.07 -57.72 16.25
CA GLU A 293 116.64 -59.05 16.50
C GLU A 293 117.71 -58.93 17.61
N GLY A 294 117.96 -59.90 18.47
CA GLY A 294 117.39 -61.22 18.62
C GLY A 294 118.39 -62.07 19.41
N PHE A 295 117.94 -62.84 20.40
CA PHE A 295 118.82 -63.82 21.07
C PHE A 295 118.00 -64.99 21.63
N GLN A 296 118.23 -66.19 21.10
CA GLN A 296 117.79 -67.43 21.73
C GLN A 296 118.81 -67.80 22.82
N GLY A 297 118.35 -68.30 23.97
CA GLY A 297 119.26 -68.75 25.01
C GLY A 297 118.62 -68.91 26.39
N GLU A 298 117.79 -69.95 26.51
CA GLU A 298 117.69 -70.87 27.66
C GLU A 298 117.74 -70.39 29.13
N HIS A 299 116.91 -71.06 29.93
CA HIS A 299 116.96 -71.17 31.40
C HIS A 299 116.45 -70.01 32.29
N VAL A 300 115.15 -70.12 32.60
CA VAL A 300 114.63 -70.49 33.94
C VAL A 300 114.86 -69.49 35.11
N HIS A 301 113.71 -69.06 35.66
CA HIS A 301 113.40 -68.30 36.88
C HIS A 301 112.98 -66.83 36.71
N ASP A 302 112.11 -66.43 37.66
CA ASP A 302 111.49 -65.14 37.94
C ASP A 302 110.26 -64.70 37.11
N SER A 303 109.11 -65.16 37.64
CA SER A 303 107.72 -65.02 37.18
C SER A 303 107.00 -63.64 37.19
N PRO A 304 107.50 -62.49 37.73
CA PRO A 304 106.66 -61.29 37.85
C PRO A 304 106.41 -60.46 36.58
N ILE A 305 107.45 -60.20 35.76
CA ILE A 305 107.42 -59.08 34.79
C ILE A 305 106.47 -59.34 33.61
N VAL A 306 106.40 -60.58 33.12
CA VAL A 306 105.48 -60.96 32.04
C VAL A 306 104.02 -60.90 32.54
N ALA A 307 103.77 -61.42 33.75
CA ALA A 307 102.46 -61.37 34.38
C ALA A 307 101.95 -59.93 34.59
N PHE A 308 102.82 -59.00 34.99
CA PHE A 308 102.48 -57.58 35.09
C PHE A 308 102.06 -56.98 33.74
N LYS A 309 102.79 -57.28 32.65
CA LYS A 309 102.46 -56.79 31.31
C LYS A 309 101.12 -57.33 30.82
N GLU A 310 100.84 -58.60 31.07
CA GLU A 310 99.57 -59.24 30.72
C GLU A 310 98.41 -58.69 31.57
N ALA A 311 98.60 -58.48 32.87
CA ALA A 311 97.62 -57.86 33.76
C ALA A 311 97.29 -56.42 33.31
N MET A 312 98.29 -55.61 32.96
CA MET A 312 98.08 -54.26 32.43
C MET A 312 97.34 -54.24 31.08
N GLN A 313 97.58 -55.23 30.21
CA GLN A 313 96.81 -55.36 28.96
C GLN A 313 95.35 -55.77 29.24
N LEU A 314 95.11 -56.67 30.20
CA LEU A 314 93.77 -57.06 30.61
C LEU A 314 93.01 -55.89 31.27
N VAL A 315 93.67 -55.08 32.10
CA VAL A 315 93.11 -53.83 32.66
C VAL A 315 92.71 -52.87 31.53
N ARG A 316 93.54 -52.69 30.51
CA ARG A 316 93.20 -51.85 29.34
C ARG A 316 91.93 -52.35 28.65
N VAL A 317 91.84 -53.65 28.34
CA VAL A 317 90.66 -54.25 27.70
C VAL A 317 89.41 -54.08 28.58
N LYS A 318 89.51 -54.26 29.89
CA LYS A 318 88.38 -54.04 30.83
C LYS A 318 87.94 -52.57 30.86
N LEU A 319 88.88 -51.61 30.81
CA LEU A 319 88.56 -50.18 30.72
C LEU A 319 87.94 -49.78 29.37
N GLU A 320 88.37 -50.39 28.26
CA GLU A 320 87.72 -50.23 26.94
C GLU A 320 86.28 -50.75 26.94
N HIS A 321 86.02 -51.90 27.61
CA HIS A 321 84.66 -52.39 27.82
C HIS A 321 83.82 -51.43 28.68
N VAL A 322 84.38 -50.89 29.78
CA VAL A 322 83.73 -49.86 30.60
C VAL A 322 83.38 -48.63 29.76
N GLN A 323 84.29 -48.18 28.89
CA GLN A 323 84.05 -47.02 28.02
C GLN A 323 82.93 -47.27 27.00
N GLY A 324 82.90 -48.41 26.33
CA GLY A 324 81.81 -48.75 25.39
C GLY A 324 80.44 -48.88 26.08
N LYS A 325 80.41 -49.44 27.29
CA LYS A 325 79.20 -49.49 28.13
C LYS A 325 78.76 -48.10 28.61
N LEU A 326 79.71 -47.25 28.98
CA LEU A 326 79.43 -45.89 29.44
C LEU A 326 78.84 -45.02 28.33
N VAL A 327 79.34 -45.13 27.10
CA VAL A 327 78.73 -44.48 25.92
C VAL A 327 77.29 -44.96 25.72
N THR A 328 77.05 -46.28 25.76
CA THR A 328 75.70 -46.84 25.63
C THR A 328 74.73 -46.32 26.70
N ALA A 329 75.20 -46.18 27.95
CA ALA A 329 74.42 -45.59 29.05
C ALA A 329 74.19 -44.07 28.86
N GLN A 330 75.20 -43.33 28.38
CA GLN A 330 75.10 -41.90 28.08
C GLN A 330 74.08 -41.61 26.97
N ASP A 331 74.11 -42.38 25.88
CA ASP A 331 73.12 -42.28 24.80
C ASP A 331 71.70 -42.56 25.31
N ALA A 332 71.56 -43.45 26.30
CA ALA A 332 70.27 -43.70 26.93
C ALA A 332 69.79 -42.58 27.84
N VAL A 333 70.67 -41.91 28.59
CA VAL A 333 70.31 -40.71 29.35
C VAL A 333 69.87 -39.58 28.40
N GLN A 334 70.52 -39.41 27.25
CA GLN A 334 70.10 -38.44 26.23
C GLN A 334 68.71 -38.77 25.66
N TYR A 335 68.46 -40.04 25.34
CA TYR A 335 67.15 -40.51 24.92
C TYR A 335 66.06 -40.25 25.97
N PHE A 336 66.30 -40.59 27.25
CA PHE A 336 65.32 -40.35 28.31
C PHE A 336 65.03 -38.86 28.50
N LYS A 337 66.03 -37.98 28.34
CA LYS A 337 65.82 -36.53 28.36
C LYS A 337 64.92 -36.06 27.20
N LEU A 338 65.12 -36.58 25.99
CA LEU A 338 64.25 -36.24 24.85
C LEU A 338 62.82 -36.75 25.06
N LEU A 339 62.67 -37.96 25.61
CA LEU A 339 61.38 -38.55 25.95
C LEU A 339 60.63 -37.76 27.03
N GLU A 340 61.33 -37.33 28.09
CA GLU A 340 60.80 -36.47 29.14
C GLU A 340 60.33 -35.12 28.57
N MET A 341 61.16 -34.47 27.75
CA MET A 341 60.81 -33.20 27.09
C MET A 341 59.61 -33.33 26.13
N ALA A 342 59.44 -34.47 25.47
CA ALA A 342 58.27 -34.75 24.61
C ALA A 342 57.00 -35.01 25.44
N SER A 343 57.11 -35.77 26.54
CA SER A 343 55.99 -36.04 27.45
C SER A 343 55.49 -34.76 28.12
N THR A 344 56.39 -33.96 28.71
CA THR A 344 56.01 -32.70 29.38
C THR A 344 55.35 -31.72 28.42
N LYS A 345 55.86 -31.59 27.19
CA LYS A 345 55.23 -30.76 26.14
C LYS A 345 53.82 -31.23 25.79
N ALA A 346 53.58 -32.55 25.73
CA ALA A 346 52.25 -33.10 25.47
C ALA A 346 51.29 -32.90 26.66
N GLU A 347 51.79 -33.06 27.89
CA GLU A 347 51.04 -32.81 29.14
C GLU A 347 50.65 -31.33 29.30
N GLU A 348 51.58 -30.40 29.02
CA GLU A 348 51.34 -28.95 29.01
C GLU A 348 50.28 -28.55 27.98
N LEU A 349 50.40 -29.04 26.73
CA LEU A 349 49.42 -28.79 25.68
C LEU A 349 48.04 -29.36 26.03
N SER A 350 47.97 -30.60 26.52
CA SER A 350 46.74 -31.24 26.97
C SER A 350 46.04 -30.44 28.08
N SER A 351 46.81 -29.97 29.08
CA SER A 351 46.29 -29.14 30.18
C SER A 351 45.76 -27.79 29.69
N SER A 352 46.46 -27.15 28.75
CA SER A 352 46.06 -25.87 28.14
C SER A 352 44.79 -26.01 27.29
N ILE A 353 44.67 -27.12 26.55
CA ILE A 353 43.47 -27.47 25.77
C ILE A 353 42.28 -27.69 26.70
N GLN A 354 42.45 -28.44 27.79
CA GLN A 354 41.38 -28.68 28.74
C GLN A 354 40.84 -27.38 29.38
N LEU A 355 41.73 -26.44 29.73
CA LEU A 355 41.32 -25.13 30.25
C LEU A 355 40.54 -24.33 29.19
N CYS A 356 41.07 -24.23 27.97
CA CYS A 356 40.42 -23.51 26.88
C CYS A 356 39.06 -24.11 26.49
N CYS A 357 38.89 -25.43 26.54
CA CYS A 357 37.59 -26.09 26.36
C CYS A 357 36.53 -25.62 27.38
N LEU A 358 36.92 -25.40 28.64
CA LEU A 358 36.00 -24.93 29.69
C LEU A 358 35.60 -23.47 29.48
N ASP A 359 36.55 -22.62 29.05
CA ASP A 359 36.28 -21.21 28.73
C ASP A 359 35.34 -21.10 27.51
N VAL A 360 35.61 -21.86 26.43
CA VAL A 360 34.77 -21.97 25.23
C VAL A 360 33.36 -22.47 25.58
N GLN A 361 33.23 -23.50 26.42
CA GLN A 361 31.91 -23.99 26.86
C GLN A 361 31.15 -22.90 27.62
N LYS A 362 31.80 -22.20 28.54
CA LYS A 362 31.17 -21.14 29.32
C LYS A 362 30.72 -19.97 28.45
N GLU A 363 31.57 -19.50 27.55
CA GLU A 363 31.22 -18.40 26.64
C GLU A 363 30.07 -18.80 25.69
N GLN A 364 30.00 -20.07 25.28
CA GLN A 364 28.86 -20.62 24.56
C GLN A 364 27.57 -20.66 25.39
N GLU A 365 27.64 -20.98 26.69
CA GLU A 365 26.50 -20.92 27.62
C GLU A 365 26.03 -19.46 27.83
N ASP A 366 26.96 -18.52 28.03
CA ASP A 366 26.68 -17.08 28.17
C ASP A 366 26.02 -16.50 26.89
N ILE A 367 26.49 -16.89 25.69
CA ILE A 367 25.86 -16.52 24.40
C ILE A 367 24.43 -17.06 24.30
N ASN A 368 24.18 -18.28 24.75
CA ASN A 368 22.84 -18.87 24.72
C ASN A 368 21.88 -18.14 25.69
N ALA A 369 22.36 -17.73 26.86
CA ALA A 369 21.59 -16.89 27.78
C ALA A 369 21.26 -15.51 27.17
N LEU A 370 22.23 -14.87 26.49
CA LEU A 370 21.99 -13.61 25.76
C LEU A 370 20.96 -13.78 24.64
N LYS A 371 21.02 -14.86 23.85
CA LYS A 371 20.03 -15.17 22.80
C LYS A 371 18.62 -15.34 23.37
N SER A 372 18.46 -16.00 24.52
CA SER A 372 17.18 -16.11 25.21
C SER A 372 16.65 -14.74 25.68
N ALA A 373 17.52 -13.88 26.22
CA ALA A 373 17.16 -12.53 26.64
C ALA A 373 16.81 -11.60 25.47
N LEU A 374 17.46 -11.80 24.31
CA LEU A 374 17.14 -11.11 23.05
C LEU A 374 15.73 -11.50 22.56
N SER A 375 15.40 -12.80 22.52
CA SER A 375 14.06 -13.27 22.12
C SER A 375 12.96 -12.63 22.97
N ALA A 376 13.12 -12.65 24.30
CA ALA A 376 12.17 -12.02 25.22
C ALA A 376 12.08 -10.48 25.08
N SER A 377 13.07 -9.84 24.46
CA SER A 377 13.07 -8.40 24.17
C SER A 377 12.45 -8.07 22.82
N HIS A 378 12.59 -8.94 21.83
CA HIS A 378 11.89 -8.84 20.55
C HIS A 378 10.39 -9.14 20.70
N GLU A 379 10.00 -10.10 21.55
CA GLU A 379 8.60 -10.31 21.94
C GLU A 379 7.98 -9.05 22.58
N ARG A 380 8.76 -8.34 23.41
CA ARG A 380 8.33 -7.06 24.04
C ARG A 380 8.19 -5.95 23.01
N GLU A 381 9.13 -5.84 22.08
CA GLU A 381 9.09 -4.89 20.95
C GLU A 381 7.81 -5.09 20.12
N ASN A 382 7.56 -6.33 19.67
CA ASN A 382 6.37 -6.68 18.88
C ASN A 382 5.06 -6.44 19.65
N ALA A 383 5.02 -6.72 20.96
CA ALA A 383 3.86 -6.44 21.81
C ALA A 383 3.59 -4.93 21.98
N LEU A 384 4.64 -4.11 22.04
CA LEU A 384 4.52 -2.65 22.10
C LEU A 384 4.12 -2.06 20.74
N GLU A 385 4.70 -2.55 19.64
CA GLU A 385 4.33 -2.19 18.27
C GLU A 385 2.82 -2.42 18.04
N GLY A 386 2.33 -3.62 18.36
CA GLY A 386 0.91 -3.96 18.25
C GLY A 386 0.01 -3.01 19.06
N ARG A 387 0.43 -2.60 20.26
CA ARG A 387 -0.32 -1.64 21.09
C ARG A 387 -0.30 -0.21 20.55
N ILE A 388 0.75 0.21 19.85
CA ILE A 388 0.86 1.56 19.28
C ILE A 388 0.06 1.67 17.98
N PHE A 389 0.16 0.68 17.08
CA PHE A 389 -0.37 0.81 15.71
C PHE A 389 -1.75 0.18 15.50
N SER A 390 -2.12 -0.87 16.25
CA SER A 390 -3.46 -1.51 16.13
C SER A 390 -4.64 -0.55 16.38
N PRO A 391 -4.61 0.33 17.41
CA PRO A 391 -5.71 1.25 17.66
C PRO A 391 -5.93 2.23 16.49
N ALA A 392 -4.85 2.70 15.88
CA ALA A 392 -4.90 3.54 14.69
C ALA A 392 -5.54 2.79 13.51
N ALA A 393 -5.03 1.60 13.17
CA ALA A 393 -5.55 0.79 12.07
C ALA A 393 -7.05 0.47 12.23
N SER A 394 -7.50 0.18 13.45
CA SER A 394 -8.91 -0.02 13.78
C SER A 394 -9.76 1.24 13.56
N CYS A 395 -9.31 2.40 14.05
CA CYS A 395 -10.01 3.68 13.85
C CYS A 395 -10.12 4.05 12.37
N TRP A 396 -9.04 3.88 11.59
CA TRP A 396 -9.05 4.12 10.14
C TRP A 396 -10.03 3.19 9.40
N GLY A 397 -10.03 1.89 9.72
CA GLY A 397 -10.96 0.93 9.10
C GLY A 397 -12.43 1.22 9.40
N LEU A 398 -12.74 1.61 10.65
CA LEU A 398 -14.09 2.03 11.05
C LEU A 398 -14.52 3.34 10.38
N HIS A 399 -13.62 4.33 10.29
CA HIS A 399 -13.91 5.58 9.60
C HIS A 399 -14.24 5.32 8.13
N LEU A 400 -13.39 4.59 7.40
CA LEU A 400 -13.58 4.32 5.96
C LEU A 400 -14.90 3.58 5.68
N LYS A 401 -15.25 2.58 6.49
CA LYS A 401 -16.50 1.81 6.36
C LYS A 401 -17.74 2.67 6.62
N THR A 402 -17.68 3.55 7.63
CA THR A 402 -18.82 4.41 8.01
C THR A 402 -18.98 5.63 7.10
N GLU A 403 -17.87 6.20 6.62
CA GLU A 403 -17.84 7.27 5.62
C GLU A 403 -18.47 6.81 4.30
N ALA A 404 -18.11 5.63 3.78
CA ALA A 404 -18.69 5.09 2.55
C ALA A 404 -20.22 4.94 2.64
N LEU A 405 -20.73 4.43 3.77
CA LEU A 405 -22.17 4.30 4.02
C LEU A 405 -22.87 5.67 4.13
N ALA A 406 -22.25 6.63 4.83
CA ALA A 406 -22.78 7.98 4.99
C ALA A 406 -22.80 8.75 3.66
N GLY A 407 -21.72 8.70 2.88
CA GLY A 407 -21.60 9.31 1.57
C GLY A 407 -22.61 8.74 0.56
N SER A 408 -22.85 7.43 0.59
CA SER A 408 -23.89 6.78 -0.22
C SER A 408 -25.29 7.33 0.11
N LYS A 409 -25.69 7.36 1.39
CA LYS A 409 -26.98 7.94 1.83
C LYS A 409 -27.11 9.42 1.41
N PHE A 410 -26.05 10.22 1.62
CA PHE A 410 -26.03 11.63 1.27
C PHE A 410 -26.20 11.84 -0.24
N GLY A 411 -25.47 11.09 -1.07
CA GLY A 411 -25.57 11.14 -2.53
C GLY A 411 -26.99 10.86 -3.03
N VAL A 412 -27.60 9.76 -2.56
CA VAL A 412 -28.99 9.40 -2.92
C VAL A 412 -29.99 10.50 -2.54
N ASN A 413 -29.85 11.11 -1.36
CA ASN A 413 -30.71 12.21 -0.93
C ASN A 413 -30.52 13.48 -1.78
N VAL A 414 -29.28 13.81 -2.17
CA VAL A 414 -28.98 14.95 -3.06
C VAL A 414 -29.56 14.72 -4.46
N GLU A 415 -29.41 13.53 -5.03
CA GLU A 415 -30.01 13.18 -6.34
C GLU A 415 -31.54 13.25 -6.31
N LEU A 416 -32.16 12.71 -5.25
CA LEU A 416 -33.60 12.79 -5.05
C LEU A 416 -34.08 14.24 -4.93
N MET A 417 -33.40 15.06 -4.11
CA MET A 417 -33.69 16.48 -3.94
C MET A 417 -33.59 17.23 -5.27
N ASN A 418 -32.51 17.03 -6.03
CA ASN A 418 -32.31 17.67 -7.34
C ASN A 418 -33.41 17.29 -8.33
N LYS A 419 -33.79 16.00 -8.37
CA LYS A 419 -34.91 15.50 -9.19
C LYS A 419 -36.23 16.18 -8.81
N LYS A 420 -36.52 16.32 -7.52
CA LYS A 420 -37.73 16.99 -7.01
C LYS A 420 -37.73 18.49 -7.32
N MET A 421 -36.60 19.18 -7.12
CA MET A 421 -36.42 20.59 -7.51
C MET A 421 -36.62 20.82 -9.02
N GLY A 422 -36.16 19.90 -9.87
CA GLY A 422 -36.41 19.94 -11.31
C GLY A 422 -37.91 19.81 -11.66
N GLN A 423 -38.61 18.85 -11.03
CA GLN A 423 -40.06 18.68 -11.19
C GLN A 423 -40.81 19.95 -10.76
N LEU A 424 -40.49 20.47 -9.58
CA LEU A 424 -41.07 21.66 -8.97
C LEU A 424 -40.87 22.91 -9.85
N SER A 425 -39.67 23.06 -10.44
CA SER A 425 -39.36 24.11 -11.40
C SER A 425 -40.22 24.02 -12.66
N SER A 426 -40.38 22.83 -13.25
CA SER A 426 -41.21 22.65 -14.46
C SER A 426 -42.69 22.94 -14.22
N LEU A 427 -43.22 22.59 -13.04
CA LEU A 427 -44.59 22.90 -12.63
C LEU A 427 -44.80 24.40 -12.37
N ARG A 428 -43.84 25.08 -11.75
CA ARG A 428 -43.87 26.55 -11.60
C ARG A 428 -43.92 27.24 -12.98
N THR A 429 -43.12 26.80 -13.96
CA THR A 429 -43.20 27.30 -15.34
C THR A 429 -44.57 27.04 -15.96
N ARG A 430 -45.08 25.80 -15.88
CA ARG A 430 -46.41 25.46 -16.42
C ARG A 430 -47.53 26.28 -15.78
N LYS A 431 -47.44 26.60 -14.48
CA LYS A 431 -48.36 27.48 -13.77
C LYS A 431 -48.34 28.90 -14.33
N THR A 432 -47.17 29.47 -14.63
CA THR A 432 -47.07 30.82 -15.20
C THR A 432 -47.59 30.86 -16.64
N GLU A 433 -47.32 29.84 -17.45
CA GLU A 433 -47.86 29.69 -18.80
C GLU A 433 -49.40 29.65 -18.82
N ILE A 434 -50.02 28.80 -18.00
CA ILE A 434 -51.49 28.71 -17.92
C ILE A 434 -52.08 30.03 -17.39
N SER A 435 -51.42 30.68 -16.44
CA SER A 435 -51.84 31.99 -15.92
C SER A 435 -51.79 33.08 -16.99
N ALA A 436 -50.74 33.10 -17.83
CA ALA A 436 -50.61 34.02 -18.95
C ALA A 436 -51.66 33.76 -20.04
N ALA A 437 -51.86 32.49 -20.44
CA ALA A 437 -52.90 32.09 -21.38
C ALA A 437 -54.31 32.47 -20.88
N ARG A 438 -54.57 32.29 -19.57
CA ARG A 438 -55.83 32.70 -18.94
C ARG A 438 -56.02 34.22 -18.94
N ALA A 439 -54.96 35.00 -18.74
CA ALA A 439 -55.00 36.46 -18.84
C ALA A 439 -55.26 36.94 -20.28
N GLU A 440 -54.67 36.28 -21.29
CA GLU A 440 -54.92 36.54 -22.72
C GLU A 440 -56.37 36.22 -23.11
N ALA A 441 -56.85 35.03 -22.75
CA ALA A 441 -58.24 34.62 -22.98
C ALA A 441 -59.23 35.58 -22.29
N ARG A 442 -58.90 36.10 -21.10
CA ARG A 442 -59.71 37.13 -20.42
C ARG A 442 -59.71 38.46 -21.17
N ARG A 443 -58.57 38.93 -21.69
CA ARG A 443 -58.50 40.13 -22.54
C ARG A 443 -59.37 39.95 -23.80
N SER A 444 -59.20 38.84 -24.51
CA SER A 444 -60.07 38.44 -25.64
C SER A 444 -61.56 38.37 -25.26
N GLU A 445 -61.92 37.87 -24.08
CA GLU A 445 -63.30 37.86 -23.58
C GLU A 445 -63.86 39.30 -23.45
N THR A 446 -63.07 40.22 -22.89
CA THR A 446 -63.47 41.62 -22.72
C THR A 446 -63.59 42.36 -24.06
N GLU A 447 -62.67 42.13 -25.00
CA GLU A 447 -62.74 42.69 -26.35
C GLU A 447 -63.97 42.20 -27.12
N LEU A 448 -64.28 40.91 -27.05
CA LEU A 448 -65.49 40.35 -27.66
C LEU A 448 -66.77 40.91 -27.03
N ARG A 449 -66.81 41.13 -25.71
CA ARG A 449 -67.92 41.81 -25.03
C ARG A 449 -68.09 43.24 -25.53
N ASN A 450 -67.00 44.02 -25.57
CA ASN A 450 -66.99 45.39 -26.09
C ASN A 450 -67.44 45.45 -27.55
N LYS A 451 -66.97 44.52 -28.40
CA LYS A 451 -67.39 44.39 -29.80
C LYS A 451 -68.88 44.05 -29.91
N ILE A 452 -69.39 43.12 -29.11
CA ILE A 452 -70.82 42.76 -29.07
C ILE A 452 -71.68 43.96 -28.70
N ASP A 453 -71.26 44.75 -27.70
CA ASP A 453 -72.02 45.93 -27.26
C ASP A 453 -71.97 47.08 -28.27
N GLY A 454 -70.82 47.30 -28.91
CA GLY A 454 -70.70 48.19 -30.07
C GLY A 454 -71.58 47.76 -31.26
N LEU A 455 -71.65 46.45 -31.56
CA LEU A 455 -72.53 45.90 -32.61
C LEU A 455 -74.01 46.02 -32.25
N LYS A 456 -74.40 45.79 -30.98
CA LYS A 456 -75.78 46.05 -30.50
C LYS A 456 -76.16 47.52 -30.71
N GLN A 457 -75.26 48.44 -30.36
CA GLN A 457 -75.52 49.88 -30.49
C GLN A 457 -75.65 50.29 -31.97
N LYS A 458 -74.72 49.84 -32.83
CA LYS A 458 -74.80 50.04 -34.29
C LYS A 458 -76.09 49.45 -34.88
N TYR A 459 -76.49 48.25 -34.46
CA TYR A 459 -77.74 47.64 -34.90
C TYR A 459 -78.96 48.46 -34.48
N ARG A 460 -79.00 49.00 -33.25
CA ARG A 460 -80.10 49.87 -32.79
C ARG A 460 -80.15 51.21 -33.55
N SER A 461 -79.01 51.87 -33.75
CA SER A 461 -78.97 53.14 -34.50
C SER A 461 -79.35 52.92 -35.97
N PHE A 462 -78.86 51.84 -36.57
CA PHE A 462 -79.22 51.44 -37.92
C PHE A 462 -80.71 51.11 -38.05
N GLU A 463 -81.29 50.34 -37.12
CA GLU A 463 -82.71 49.99 -37.16
C GLU A 463 -83.62 51.22 -36.96
N ALA A 464 -83.21 52.17 -36.11
CA ALA A 464 -83.87 53.47 -35.97
C ALA A 464 -83.79 54.30 -37.27
N GLN A 465 -82.60 54.38 -37.88
CA GLN A 465 -82.40 55.07 -39.17
C GLN A 465 -83.22 54.40 -40.29
N ARG A 466 -83.26 53.07 -40.36
CA ARG A 466 -84.05 52.30 -41.34
C ARG A 466 -85.54 52.56 -41.17
N LYS A 467 -86.05 52.62 -39.93
CA LYS A 467 -87.44 53.00 -39.64
C LYS A 467 -87.74 54.46 -40.01
N GLU A 468 -86.76 55.35 -39.92
CA GLU A 468 -86.89 56.74 -40.37
C GLU A 468 -86.94 56.81 -41.90
N THR A 469 -86.02 56.15 -42.61
CA THR A 469 -86.04 56.12 -44.08
C THR A 469 -87.29 55.42 -44.61
N GLU A 470 -87.77 54.36 -43.96
CA GLU A 470 -89.06 53.71 -44.26
C GLU A 470 -90.25 54.68 -44.07
N ARG A 471 -90.30 55.44 -42.96
CA ARG A 471 -91.32 56.48 -42.75
C ARG A 471 -91.24 57.62 -43.77
N VAL A 472 -90.04 58.07 -44.14
CA VAL A 472 -89.84 59.10 -45.17
C VAL A 472 -90.25 58.59 -46.55
N LEU A 473 -89.87 57.37 -46.93
CA LEU A 473 -90.27 56.73 -48.19
C LEU A 473 -91.79 56.55 -48.30
N PHE A 474 -92.44 56.19 -47.19
CA PHE A 474 -93.90 56.07 -47.07
C PHE A 474 -94.58 57.45 -47.14
N ALA A 475 -94.03 58.49 -46.49
CA ALA A 475 -94.54 59.85 -46.60
C ALA A 475 -94.43 60.43 -48.02
N ILE A 476 -93.37 60.08 -48.76
CA ILE A 476 -93.19 60.46 -50.18
C ILE A 476 -94.21 59.74 -51.09
N ASP A 477 -94.55 58.48 -50.81
CA ASP A 477 -95.58 57.75 -51.58
C ASP A 477 -97.02 58.25 -51.28
N ASN A 478 -97.26 58.81 -50.10
CA ASN A 478 -98.57 59.37 -49.71
C ASN A 478 -98.82 60.82 -50.19
N LEU A 479 -97.90 61.41 -50.95
CA LEU A 479 -98.15 62.69 -51.62
C LEU A 479 -98.95 62.46 -52.92
N ASP A 480 -100.27 62.55 -52.80
CA ASP A 480 -101.15 62.74 -53.97
C ASP A 480 -100.72 64.03 -54.70
N CYS A 481 -99.95 63.90 -55.78
CA CYS A 481 -99.63 65.01 -56.67
C CYS A 481 -100.87 65.43 -57.47
N PRO A 482 -101.45 66.63 -57.22
CA PRO A 482 -102.55 67.13 -58.04
C PRO A 482 -101.96 67.62 -59.37
N ALA A 483 -102.09 66.79 -60.40
CA ALA A 483 -102.00 67.12 -61.82
C ALA A 483 -101.02 68.25 -62.24
N THR A 484 -99.81 67.88 -62.69
CA THR A 484 -99.15 68.57 -63.82
C THR A 484 -98.12 67.65 -64.50
N PRO A 485 -98.14 67.50 -65.84
CA PRO A 485 -97.31 66.50 -66.51
C PRO A 485 -96.00 67.08 -67.05
N LEU A 486 -94.92 67.04 -66.25
CA LEU A 486 -93.56 67.01 -66.81
C LEU A 486 -92.55 66.37 -65.85
N GLN A 487 -91.79 65.40 -66.37
CA GLN A 487 -90.63 64.73 -65.74
C GLN A 487 -90.85 64.14 -64.32
N LYS A 488 -91.46 62.95 -64.26
CA LYS A 488 -91.19 62.01 -63.17
C LYS A 488 -89.72 61.53 -63.28
N PRO A 489 -88.88 61.66 -62.24
CA PRO A 489 -87.70 60.82 -62.14
C PRO A 489 -88.16 59.37 -61.90
N MET A 490 -87.51 58.41 -62.56
CA MET A 490 -87.88 57.01 -62.50
C MET A 490 -87.35 56.41 -61.17
N ASN A 491 -88.25 56.00 -60.26
CA ASN A 491 -87.95 55.64 -58.87
C ASN A 491 -87.17 54.32 -58.66
N PHE A 492 -86.18 54.00 -59.50
CA PHE A 492 -85.33 52.80 -59.37
C PHE A 492 -84.45 52.79 -58.10
N GLY A 493 -84.24 53.95 -57.45
CA GLY A 493 -83.48 54.05 -56.19
C GLY A 493 -84.15 53.37 -55.00
N LYS A 494 -85.46 53.58 -54.78
CA LYS A 494 -86.18 53.17 -53.55
C LYS A 494 -86.00 51.68 -53.23
N ALA A 495 -86.19 50.80 -54.23
CA ALA A 495 -86.07 49.35 -54.04
C ALA A 495 -84.61 48.91 -53.81
N SER A 496 -83.63 49.58 -54.45
CA SER A 496 -82.21 49.29 -54.25
C SER A 496 -81.73 49.72 -52.87
N GLU A 497 -82.19 50.87 -52.37
CA GLU A 497 -81.88 51.37 -51.02
C GLU A 497 -82.47 50.49 -49.92
N LEU A 498 -83.74 50.06 -50.07
CA LEU A 498 -84.34 49.10 -49.14
C LEU A 498 -83.60 47.76 -49.14
N LEU A 499 -83.24 47.23 -50.31
CA LEU A 499 -82.48 45.97 -50.43
C LEU A 499 -81.10 46.08 -49.76
N LYS A 500 -80.35 47.17 -50.01
CA LYS A 500 -79.06 47.46 -49.35
C LYS A 500 -79.23 47.58 -47.83
N SER A 501 -80.30 48.22 -47.36
CA SER A 501 -80.56 48.34 -45.92
C SER A 501 -80.85 46.97 -45.26
N GLU A 502 -81.44 46.03 -46.00
CA GLU A 502 -81.72 44.69 -45.52
C GLU A 502 -80.46 43.79 -45.56
N GLU A 503 -79.58 44.00 -46.55
CA GLU A 503 -78.22 43.42 -46.60
C GLU A 503 -77.37 43.91 -45.42
N GLU A 504 -77.36 45.21 -45.13
CA GLU A 504 -76.64 45.77 -43.97
C GLU A 504 -77.23 45.28 -42.63
N ARG A 505 -78.56 45.15 -42.53
CA ARG A 505 -79.24 44.56 -41.36
C ARG A 505 -78.78 43.13 -41.10
N THR A 506 -78.78 42.29 -42.14
CA THR A 506 -78.40 40.87 -42.03
C THR A 506 -76.90 40.71 -41.78
N LYS A 507 -76.06 41.58 -42.34
CA LYS A 507 -74.61 41.66 -42.07
C LYS A 507 -74.32 41.99 -40.59
N LEU A 508 -74.95 43.02 -40.04
CA LEU A 508 -74.80 43.36 -38.60
C LEU A 508 -75.28 42.22 -37.70
N LEU A 509 -76.39 41.56 -38.06
CA LEU A 509 -76.93 40.44 -37.30
C LEU A 509 -76.00 39.20 -37.34
N SER A 510 -75.39 38.91 -38.49
CA SER A 510 -74.47 37.78 -38.65
C SER A 510 -73.15 38.02 -37.91
N GLU A 511 -72.60 39.25 -37.93
CA GLU A 511 -71.41 39.59 -37.17
C GLU A 511 -71.66 39.57 -35.65
N LEU A 512 -72.84 39.99 -35.20
CA LEU A 512 -73.27 39.87 -33.79
C LEU A 512 -73.39 38.39 -33.37
N LYS A 513 -73.93 37.52 -34.24
CA LYS A 513 -74.01 36.08 -33.99
C LYS A 513 -72.60 35.47 -33.90
N LYS A 514 -71.73 35.75 -34.87
CA LYS A 514 -70.33 35.29 -34.89
C LYS A 514 -69.57 35.72 -33.63
N SER A 515 -69.69 36.98 -33.23
CA SER A 515 -69.00 37.51 -32.04
C SER A 515 -69.48 36.85 -30.75
N ARG A 516 -70.79 36.54 -30.64
CA ARG A 516 -71.37 35.77 -29.51
C ARG A 516 -70.89 34.32 -29.46
N GLU A 517 -70.73 33.68 -30.62
CA GLU A 517 -70.23 32.32 -30.72
C GLU A 517 -68.75 32.24 -30.33
N GLN A 518 -67.92 33.18 -30.81
CA GLN A 518 -66.53 33.34 -30.37
C GLN A 518 -66.43 33.58 -28.84
N LEU A 519 -67.30 34.43 -28.28
CA LEU A 519 -67.34 34.65 -26.83
C LEU A 519 -67.68 33.35 -26.05
N SER A 520 -68.58 32.53 -26.57
CA SER A 520 -68.93 31.23 -25.97
C SER A 520 -67.75 30.23 -26.01
N VAL A 521 -66.92 30.27 -27.06
CA VAL A 521 -65.71 29.44 -27.16
C VAL A 521 -64.68 29.87 -26.11
N VAL A 522 -64.32 31.16 -26.08
CA VAL A 522 -63.36 31.71 -25.10
C VAL A 522 -63.83 31.48 -23.64
N GLN A 523 -65.13 31.57 -23.37
CA GLN A 523 -65.69 31.27 -22.05
C GLN A 523 -65.65 29.78 -21.66
N LYS A 524 -65.63 28.85 -22.63
CA LYS A 524 -65.38 27.43 -22.35
C LYS A 524 -63.91 27.18 -22.09
N GLU A 525 -63.02 27.79 -22.86
CA GLU A 525 -61.57 27.73 -22.71
C GLU A 525 -61.09 28.22 -21.33
N ILE A 526 -61.57 29.39 -20.87
CA ILE A 526 -61.29 29.92 -19.52
C ILE A 526 -61.78 28.98 -18.40
N LYS A 527 -62.84 28.20 -18.67
CA LYS A 527 -63.38 27.19 -17.73
C LYS A 527 -62.62 25.87 -17.77
N SER A 528 -62.07 25.44 -18.91
CA SER A 528 -61.20 24.26 -19.00
C SER A 528 -59.82 24.52 -18.40
N MET A 529 -59.33 25.77 -18.42
CA MET A 529 -58.12 26.19 -17.68
C MET A 529 -58.35 26.33 -16.16
N ARG A 530 -59.32 25.61 -15.56
CA ARG A 530 -59.56 25.66 -14.11
C ARG A 530 -58.60 24.77 -13.32
N ASN A 531 -57.98 23.80 -13.97
CA ASN A 531 -57.05 22.82 -13.41
C ASN A 531 -55.71 23.41 -12.90
N CYS A 532 -55.60 24.75 -12.77
CA CYS A 532 -54.49 25.39 -12.04
C CYS A 532 -54.50 25.00 -10.56
N ASP A 533 -55.69 24.83 -9.98
CA ASP A 533 -55.85 24.50 -8.56
C ASP A 533 -55.20 23.11 -8.25
N ASP A 534 -55.23 22.19 -9.23
CA ASP A 534 -54.56 20.88 -9.15
C ASP A 534 -53.03 21.00 -9.18
N ILE A 535 -52.51 21.91 -10.02
CA ILE A 535 -51.07 22.22 -10.12
C ILE A 535 -50.56 22.87 -8.82
N ASP A 536 -51.37 23.72 -8.19
CA ASP A 536 -51.02 24.34 -6.91
C ASP A 536 -50.94 23.31 -5.78
N GLY A 537 -51.86 22.35 -5.73
CA GLY A 537 -51.76 21.22 -4.79
C GLY A 537 -50.53 20.33 -5.05
N GLU A 538 -50.15 20.12 -6.32
CA GLU A 538 -48.97 19.35 -6.68
C GLU A 538 -47.65 20.08 -6.39
N ILE A 539 -47.59 21.40 -6.58
CA ILE A 539 -46.46 22.25 -6.16
C ILE A 539 -46.31 22.18 -4.63
N SER A 540 -47.38 22.40 -3.85
CA SER A 540 -47.31 22.35 -2.39
C SER A 540 -46.88 20.98 -1.86
N ARG A 541 -47.29 19.89 -2.53
CA ARG A 541 -46.83 18.54 -2.20
C ARG A 541 -45.34 18.37 -2.46
N LEU A 542 -44.85 18.80 -3.63
CA LEU A 542 -43.42 18.74 -3.96
C LEU A 542 -42.55 19.66 -3.08
N GLU A 543 -43.07 20.81 -2.66
CA GLU A 543 -42.39 21.71 -1.71
C GLU A 543 -42.17 20.98 -0.37
N SER A 544 -43.20 20.30 0.16
CA SER A 544 -43.07 19.48 1.38
C SER A 544 -42.16 18.26 1.19
N GLU A 545 -42.18 17.61 0.03
CA GLU A 545 -41.25 16.50 -0.29
C GLU A 545 -39.78 16.98 -0.38
N VAL A 546 -39.54 18.20 -0.90
CA VAL A 546 -38.21 18.83 -0.93
C VAL A 546 -37.73 19.21 0.48
N GLU A 547 -38.60 19.77 1.32
CA GLU A 547 -38.31 20.02 2.74
C GLU A 547 -37.94 18.73 3.47
N GLY A 548 -38.66 17.62 3.22
CA GLY A 548 -38.32 16.29 3.73
C GLY A 548 -36.92 15.84 3.32
N CYS A 549 -36.53 16.06 2.05
CA CYS A 549 -35.17 15.75 1.58
C CYS A 549 -34.10 16.59 2.31
N PHE A 550 -34.38 17.87 2.59
CA PHE A 550 -33.48 18.73 3.37
C PHE A 550 -33.32 18.25 4.82
N LEU A 551 -34.39 17.80 5.48
CA LEU A 551 -34.29 17.20 6.82
C LEU A 551 -33.42 15.94 6.79
N SER A 552 -33.67 15.01 5.86
CA SER A 552 -32.86 13.78 5.77
C SER A 552 -31.40 14.03 5.36
N LEU A 553 -31.10 15.14 4.70
CA LEU A 553 -29.73 15.58 4.43
C LEU A 553 -29.04 16.11 5.70
N LEU A 554 -29.75 16.91 6.49
CA LEU A 554 -29.29 17.42 7.78
C LEU A 554 -29.12 16.30 8.82
N GLU A 555 -30.00 15.30 8.82
CA GLU A 555 -29.86 14.08 9.62
C GLU A 555 -28.58 13.30 9.24
N ALA A 556 -28.33 13.10 7.95
CA ALA A 556 -27.10 12.42 7.49
C ALA A 556 -25.81 13.18 7.87
N ASP A 557 -25.81 14.51 7.81
CA ASP A 557 -24.67 15.37 8.18
C ASP A 557 -24.47 15.43 9.71
N THR A 558 -25.55 15.54 10.49
CA THR A 558 -25.46 15.48 11.96
C THR A 558 -25.06 14.10 12.47
N GLU A 559 -25.55 13.01 11.87
CA GLU A 559 -25.03 11.66 12.10
C GLU A 559 -23.52 11.58 11.80
N LYS A 560 -23.06 12.21 10.71
CA LYS A 560 -21.64 12.23 10.33
C LYS A 560 -20.81 12.96 11.40
N PHE A 561 -21.22 14.16 11.79
CA PHE A 561 -20.57 14.93 12.85
C PHE A 561 -20.47 14.14 14.16
N VAL A 562 -21.53 13.46 14.58
CA VAL A 562 -21.55 12.62 15.80
C VAL A 562 -20.59 11.43 15.67
N ARG A 563 -20.53 10.77 14.51
CA ARG A 563 -19.58 9.67 14.25
C ARG A 563 -18.13 10.16 14.29
N ASP A 564 -17.82 11.24 13.58
CA ASP A 564 -16.47 11.80 13.50
C ASP A 564 -15.98 12.26 14.89
N HIS A 565 -16.87 12.89 15.68
CA HIS A 565 -16.58 13.23 17.07
C HIS A 565 -16.32 11.99 17.95
N ALA A 566 -17.15 10.95 17.83
CA ALA A 566 -16.97 9.72 18.63
C ALA A 566 -15.66 8.99 18.27
N LEU A 567 -15.28 8.96 16.99
CA LEU A 567 -13.99 8.42 16.54
C LEU A 567 -12.82 9.26 17.07
N ALA A 568 -12.94 10.59 17.04
CA ALA A 568 -11.93 11.50 17.61
C ALA A 568 -11.77 11.31 19.12
N GLU A 569 -12.87 11.13 19.87
CA GLU A 569 -12.84 10.87 21.32
C GLU A 569 -12.18 9.52 21.65
N VAL A 570 -12.53 8.45 20.92
CA VAL A 570 -11.88 7.14 21.05
C VAL A 570 -10.38 7.24 20.76
N TRP A 571 -10.00 7.98 19.71
CA TRP A 571 -8.61 8.22 19.36
C TRP A 571 -7.86 9.03 20.43
N GLU A 572 -8.44 10.12 20.94
CA GLU A 572 -7.84 10.92 22.03
C GLU A 572 -7.67 10.10 23.32
N VAL A 573 -8.61 9.23 23.66
CA VAL A 573 -8.50 8.33 24.81
C VAL A 573 -7.35 7.33 24.62
N GLN A 574 -7.24 6.73 23.43
CA GLN A 574 -6.16 5.79 23.10
C GLN A 574 -4.79 6.47 23.00
N GLN A 575 -4.73 7.73 22.55
CA GLN A 575 -3.48 8.49 22.40
C GLN A 575 -2.84 8.94 23.70
N LYS A 576 -3.56 8.96 24.84
CA LYS A 576 -3.00 9.41 26.13
C LYS A 576 -1.77 8.63 26.56
N ASP A 577 -1.76 7.32 26.30
CA ASP A 577 -0.68 6.42 26.70
C ASP A 577 0.39 6.23 25.60
N VAL A 578 0.13 6.68 24.36
CA VAL A 578 1.03 6.49 23.21
C VAL A 578 2.40 7.16 23.41
N PRO A 579 2.53 8.39 23.96
CA PRO A 579 3.85 8.98 24.23
C PRO A 579 4.72 8.13 25.18
N SER A 580 4.12 7.53 26.21
CA SER A 580 4.83 6.58 27.11
C SER A 580 5.17 5.27 26.39
N LEU A 581 4.21 4.67 25.70
CA LEU A 581 4.42 3.44 24.94
C LEU A 581 5.50 3.60 23.86
N LEU A 582 5.60 4.77 23.23
CA LEU A 582 6.63 5.09 22.25
C LEU A 582 8.04 5.16 22.86
N VAL A 583 8.16 5.67 24.10
CA VAL A 583 9.43 5.66 24.84
C VAL A 583 9.81 4.22 25.19
N ASP A 584 8.87 3.44 25.73
CA ASP A 584 9.09 2.02 26.05
C ASP A 584 9.45 1.20 24.79
N TYR A 585 8.83 1.50 23.65
CA TYR A 585 9.13 0.88 22.36
C TYR A 585 10.53 1.25 21.87
N GLN A 586 10.92 2.53 21.92
CA GLN A 586 12.27 2.97 21.56
C GLN A 586 13.35 2.33 22.46
N ASP A 587 13.07 2.18 23.75
CA ASP A 587 13.95 1.47 24.69
C ASP A 587 14.05 -0.02 24.36
N SER A 588 12.94 -0.68 24.03
CA SER A 588 12.94 -2.08 23.59
C SER A 588 13.72 -2.29 22.28
N VAL A 589 13.54 -1.41 21.28
CA VAL A 589 14.29 -1.42 20.00
C VAL A 589 15.79 -1.21 20.26
N PHE A 590 16.17 -0.33 21.19
CA PHE A 590 17.56 -0.13 21.60
C PHE A 590 18.13 -1.39 22.26
N HIS A 591 17.39 -2.00 23.17
CA HIS A 591 17.79 -3.24 23.84
C HIS A 591 17.94 -4.43 22.89
N VAL A 592 17.06 -4.57 21.90
CA VAL A 592 17.17 -5.59 20.84
C VAL A 592 18.46 -5.40 20.04
N LYS A 593 18.69 -4.21 19.48
CA LYS A 593 19.90 -3.89 18.70
C LYS A 593 21.18 -4.04 19.52
N LEU A 594 21.17 -3.62 20.79
CA LEU A 594 22.30 -3.78 21.69
C LEU A 594 22.59 -5.27 21.96
N GLY A 595 21.55 -6.09 22.16
CA GLY A 595 21.66 -7.53 22.34
C GLY A 595 22.21 -8.25 21.10
N GLU A 596 21.73 -7.89 19.91
CA GLU A 596 22.24 -8.41 18.63
C GLU A 596 23.74 -8.12 18.44
N GLU A 597 24.18 -6.89 18.70
CA GLU A 597 25.60 -6.51 18.61
C GLU A 597 26.44 -7.22 19.68
N GLN A 598 25.94 -7.35 20.92
CA GLN A 598 26.63 -8.09 21.99
C GLN A 598 26.82 -9.56 21.64
N ILE A 599 25.77 -10.24 21.17
CA ILE A 599 25.83 -11.63 20.72
C ILE A 599 26.83 -11.77 19.56
N ARG A 600 26.79 -10.88 18.57
CA ARG A 600 27.72 -10.91 17.43
C ARG A 600 29.19 -10.79 17.86
N VAL A 601 29.49 -9.92 18.83
CA VAL A 601 30.86 -9.76 19.36
C VAL A 601 31.30 -11.00 20.15
N CYS A 602 30.44 -11.57 20.99
CA CYS A 602 30.74 -12.81 21.71
C CYS A 602 30.89 -14.01 20.76
N GLU A 603 30.07 -14.13 19.72
CA GLU A 603 30.21 -15.19 18.71
C GLU A 603 31.53 -15.08 17.94
N ALA A 604 31.98 -13.87 17.60
CA ALA A 604 33.28 -13.66 16.97
C ALA A 604 34.46 -14.02 17.90
N SER A 605 34.34 -13.72 19.20
CA SER A 605 35.30 -14.14 20.24
C SER A 605 35.35 -15.67 20.38
N LEU A 606 34.19 -16.33 20.51
CA LEU A 606 34.06 -17.79 20.58
C LEU A 606 34.65 -18.48 19.34
N GLN A 607 34.41 -17.94 18.14
CA GLN A 607 35.01 -18.44 16.89
C GLN A 607 36.54 -18.36 16.92
N HIS A 608 37.10 -17.25 17.42
CA HIS A 608 38.56 -17.09 17.53
C HIS A 608 39.17 -18.07 18.56
N GLN A 609 38.52 -18.27 19.70
CA GLN A 609 38.95 -19.26 20.69
C GLN A 609 38.86 -20.69 20.15
N THR A 610 37.80 -21.03 19.42
CA THR A 610 37.63 -22.35 18.79
C THR A 610 38.74 -22.61 17.77
N ALA A 611 39.08 -21.63 16.92
CA ALA A 611 40.19 -21.76 15.98
C ALA A 611 41.56 -21.91 16.68
N SER A 612 41.78 -21.22 17.81
CA SER A 612 42.98 -21.39 18.66
C SER A 612 43.02 -22.78 19.31
N LEU A 613 41.87 -23.32 19.73
CA LEU A 613 41.73 -24.66 20.28
C LEU A 613 42.07 -25.74 19.24
N ASP A 614 41.62 -25.57 17.99
CA ASP A 614 41.98 -26.45 16.87
C ASP A 614 43.49 -26.40 16.57
N GLU A 615 44.11 -25.21 16.62
CA GLU A 615 45.57 -25.07 16.47
C GLU A 615 46.32 -25.78 17.60
N MET A 616 45.86 -25.67 18.85
CA MET A 616 46.43 -26.39 19.99
C MET A 616 46.24 -27.91 19.87
N ASN A 617 45.07 -28.39 19.45
CA ASN A 617 44.80 -29.81 19.18
C ASN A 617 45.73 -30.37 18.08
N SER A 618 46.01 -29.58 17.04
CA SER A 618 46.98 -29.93 16.00
C SER A 618 48.41 -30.04 16.57
N LYS A 619 48.82 -29.08 17.41
CA LYS A 619 50.12 -29.11 18.12
C LYS A 619 50.24 -30.30 19.08
N LEU A 620 49.20 -30.62 19.85
CA LEU A 620 49.16 -31.81 20.71
C LEU A 620 49.26 -33.09 19.88
N SER A 621 48.51 -33.19 18.78
CA SER A 621 48.57 -34.33 17.86
C SER A 621 49.98 -34.53 17.30
N GLN A 622 50.71 -33.44 16.99
CA GLN A 622 52.11 -33.53 16.59
C GLN A 622 53.01 -33.97 17.76
N ALA A 623 52.88 -33.37 18.95
CA ALA A 623 53.69 -33.77 20.12
C ALA A 623 53.47 -35.24 20.52
N MET A 624 52.24 -35.76 20.39
CA MET A 624 51.93 -37.18 20.59
C MET A 624 52.53 -38.08 19.50
N ARG A 625 52.61 -37.61 18.24
CA ARG A 625 53.37 -38.31 17.18
C ARG A 625 54.86 -38.32 17.49
N ASP A 626 55.46 -37.17 17.81
CA ASP A 626 56.89 -37.06 18.18
C ASP A 626 57.23 -38.02 19.35
N LEU A 627 56.37 -38.07 20.37
CA LEU A 627 56.50 -38.98 21.51
C LEU A 627 56.37 -40.46 21.10
N GLY A 628 55.40 -40.78 20.24
CA GLY A 628 55.22 -42.12 19.69
C GLY A 628 56.41 -42.58 18.83
N GLU A 629 56.97 -41.69 18.02
CA GLU A 629 58.17 -41.93 17.21
C GLU A 629 59.39 -42.21 18.11
N LEU A 630 59.61 -41.45 19.18
CA LEU A 630 60.66 -41.73 20.17
C LEU A 630 60.49 -43.13 20.79
N LEU A 631 59.26 -43.48 21.20
CA LEU A 631 58.93 -44.78 21.79
C LEU A 631 59.14 -45.95 20.81
N VAL A 632 58.88 -45.75 19.51
CA VAL A 632 59.09 -46.77 18.47
C VAL A 632 60.57 -46.88 18.07
N ALA A 633 61.27 -45.75 17.92
CA ALA A 633 62.65 -45.67 17.40
C ALA A 633 63.68 -46.44 18.23
N ARG A 634 63.34 -46.86 19.45
CA ARG A 634 64.22 -47.65 20.33
C ARG A 634 63.68 -49.01 20.74
N GLY A 635 62.72 -49.55 19.99
CA GLY A 635 62.30 -50.95 20.08
C GLY A 635 61.26 -51.22 21.17
N LEU A 636 60.00 -50.89 20.88
CA LEU A 636 58.83 -51.53 21.50
C LEU A 636 58.35 -52.78 20.73
N ASP A 637 59.16 -53.28 19.78
CA ASP A 637 59.01 -54.66 19.32
C ASP A 637 59.32 -55.61 20.48
N ALA A 638 58.43 -56.57 20.73
CA ALA A 638 58.39 -57.41 21.93
C ALA A 638 59.57 -58.41 22.07
N SER A 639 60.63 -58.26 21.27
CA SER A 639 61.85 -59.06 21.28
C SER A 639 63.09 -58.33 21.83
N THR A 640 63.06 -57.00 21.98
CA THR A 640 64.19 -56.21 22.48
C THR A 640 64.06 -55.89 23.99
N PRO A 641 65.15 -55.99 24.77
CA PRO A 641 65.12 -55.68 26.20
C PRO A 641 64.88 -54.17 26.42
N HIS A 642 64.05 -53.84 27.40
CA HIS A 642 63.68 -52.46 27.70
C HIS A 642 64.93 -51.60 27.94
N VAL A 643 64.95 -50.38 27.40
CA VAL A 643 66.09 -49.44 27.53
C VAL A 643 66.58 -49.30 28.98
N SER A 644 65.66 -49.26 29.96
CA SER A 644 65.99 -49.19 31.38
C SER A 644 66.77 -50.43 31.87
N ASP A 645 66.30 -51.63 31.52
CA ASP A 645 66.96 -52.89 31.88
C ASP A 645 68.32 -53.04 31.18
N LYS A 646 68.42 -52.55 29.94
CA LYS A 646 69.66 -52.50 29.17
C LYS A 646 70.69 -51.57 29.81
N VAL A 647 70.31 -50.36 30.21
CA VAL A 647 71.18 -49.42 30.93
C VAL A 647 71.61 -50.00 32.27
N LYS A 648 70.68 -50.61 33.02
CA LYS A 648 70.99 -51.28 34.28
C LYS A 648 72.04 -52.38 34.09
N GLY A 649 71.82 -53.31 33.15
CA GLY A 649 72.77 -54.37 32.86
C GLY A 649 74.12 -53.87 32.34
N ASP A 650 74.16 -52.73 31.64
CA ASP A 650 75.41 -52.10 31.20
C ASP A 650 76.15 -51.39 32.35
N LEU A 651 75.43 -50.83 33.34
CA LEU A 651 75.99 -50.30 34.58
C LEU A 651 76.50 -51.41 35.52
N ASP A 652 75.73 -52.49 35.69
CA ASP A 652 76.14 -53.68 36.45
C ASP A 652 77.43 -54.28 35.83
N ALA A 653 77.53 -54.31 34.50
CA ALA A 653 78.73 -54.75 33.78
C ALA A 653 79.92 -53.78 33.96
N ILE A 654 79.68 -52.46 34.02
CA ILE A 654 80.72 -51.47 34.36
C ILE A 654 81.25 -51.74 35.77
N GLU A 655 80.38 -51.97 36.76
CA GLU A 655 80.79 -52.24 38.14
C GLU A 655 81.67 -53.49 38.22
N VAL A 656 81.26 -54.59 37.57
CA VAL A 656 82.05 -55.82 37.48
C VAL A 656 83.41 -55.57 36.82
N HIS A 657 83.46 -54.92 35.64
CA HIS A 657 84.73 -54.68 34.95
C HIS A 657 85.66 -53.71 35.68
N VAL A 658 85.12 -52.73 36.39
CA VAL A 658 85.89 -51.85 37.28
C VAL A 658 86.41 -52.62 38.50
N ALA A 659 85.64 -53.53 39.09
CA ALA A 659 86.08 -54.38 40.18
C ALA A 659 87.20 -55.33 39.75
N GLU A 660 87.04 -56.01 38.61
CA GLU A 660 88.07 -56.87 38.00
C GLU A 660 89.36 -56.07 37.69
N ALA A 661 89.24 -54.90 37.06
CA ALA A 661 90.40 -54.05 36.76
C ALA A 661 91.11 -53.55 38.03
N ARG A 662 90.35 -53.16 39.08
CA ARG A 662 90.92 -52.83 40.40
C ARG A 662 91.64 -54.02 41.03
N GLN A 663 91.06 -55.21 40.94
CA GLN A 663 91.65 -56.42 41.51
C GLN A 663 92.98 -56.75 40.82
N LEU A 664 93.03 -56.66 39.48
CA LEU A 664 94.26 -56.83 38.69
C LEU A 664 95.36 -55.81 39.03
N LEU A 665 94.98 -54.56 39.35
CA LEU A 665 95.91 -53.51 39.81
C LEU A 665 96.33 -53.65 41.28
N LEU A 666 95.65 -54.49 42.07
CA LEU A 666 95.93 -54.74 43.48
C LEU A 666 96.80 -55.98 43.72
N VAL A 667 97.08 -56.79 42.69
CA VAL A 667 97.87 -58.03 42.82
C VAL A 667 99.32 -57.78 43.26
N ASP A 668 99.89 -56.60 43.01
CA ASP A 668 101.28 -56.24 43.37
C ASP A 668 101.48 -55.78 44.84
N ASN A 669 100.55 -56.04 45.75
CA ASN A 669 100.66 -55.66 47.17
C ASN A 669 100.57 -56.84 48.16
N GLN A 670 100.99 -58.04 47.76
CA GLN A 670 101.27 -59.19 48.64
C GLN A 670 102.63 -59.82 48.37
#